data_AF-A0A2E1ZHK8-F1
#
_entry.id   AF-A0A2E1ZHK8-F1
#
_cell.length_a   1.000
_cell.length_b   1.000
_cell.length_c   1.000
_cell.angle_alpha   90.00
_cell.angle_beta   90.00
_cell.angle_gamma   90.00
#
_symmetry.space_group_name_H-M   'P 1'
#
loop_
_entity.id
_entity.type
_entity.pdbx_description
1 polymer ?
#
loop_
_entity_poly.entity_id
_entity_poly.type
_entity_poly.pdbx_seq_one_letter_code
_entity_poly.pdbx_strand_id
1 'polypeptide(L)'
;MKKTIIFIFSALVSITGFSQANIAAARVMGVGATVTITGVITNGDELGPIRYIEDSTAGMALYDPTVLAGTVRGEEVTVTGVLVDYNGLMEMQPVNSITVNSAGNFTAPQLITPLQVGESTEGELIQIDNVIFNNGGSIFNVGTHDFDANGETGKIYIKAGSPLENSMIPMGLVTLIGISSQYTFSMPANDGYQILPRDSADIIQTGALIFTSSVMQSNITTTSFDLSWSVSDSSSTNCNYGTTNSLGSSMNNGGNSLTHTISLTGLDPATFYYVECFSMNGTDTAFSSVGLYSTASNSSGLIRPYFNHSVDNSFSNGVDAQNITTFFNDTIAAYMNLADSTLDICVYNASDATIAAAINDAYNRGVAVRYIADDDVVNSMLSSLDPNIPVLYRDPAPAGIMHNKFIIIDAHSTDNSWVMGGSTNWTNPNNLFNDYNNIIFIQDEAIAKAYTIEFDEMWGGVFGTHKVDNTPHKFIVGGSEVEVYFSPSDQTTNQINKVIESVDYTFEFGLLSFTRDDLAQTIIDRDAQFGVNIRGIIEDENSTGSEFANLQSNGVNMRSHMGVSNSFHHKYAIADANIAGSDPIILTGSHNWSNNAENNSDENTLIIHDGTIANIYLQEFEKRWAELGGPPNSLDELIDIELLVFPNPSFGKVTVKSNLKISKINLYAVDGKLLSAYDSTNIDINSPGIYFIKIITEKGALIKKIIIE
;
A
#
# COMPACT_ATOMS: atom_id res chain seq x y z
N MET A 1 -65.97 27.10 65.04
CA MET A 1 -64.66 27.00 65.71
C MET A 1 -63.72 26.26 64.77
N LYS A 2 -62.56 26.87 64.44
CA LYS A 2 -61.60 26.39 63.43
C LYS A 2 -61.04 25.01 63.80
N LYS A 3 -61.05 24.07 62.84
CA LYS A 3 -60.34 22.79 62.92
C LYS A 3 -58.98 22.95 62.24
N THR A 4 -57.91 22.70 62.98
CA THR A 4 -56.53 22.70 62.50
C THR A 4 -56.19 21.31 61.97
N ILE A 5 -55.80 21.23 60.70
CA ILE A 5 -55.26 20.03 60.05
C ILE A 5 -53.72 20.14 60.11
N ILE A 6 -53.06 19.10 60.60
CA ILE A 6 -51.60 18.95 60.57
C ILE A 6 -51.28 17.93 59.48
N PHE A 7 -50.48 18.33 58.50
CA PHE A 7 -49.87 17.46 57.49
C PHE A 7 -48.47 17.03 57.97
N ILE A 8 -48.16 15.74 57.87
CA ILE A 8 -46.82 15.18 58.06
C ILE A 8 -46.30 14.81 56.66
N PHE A 9 -45.16 15.38 56.27
CA PHE A 9 -44.42 15.05 55.06
C PHE A 9 -43.32 14.06 55.42
N SER A 10 -43.32 12.87 54.82
CA SER A 10 -42.23 11.89 54.89
C SER A 10 -41.51 11.86 53.53
N ALA A 11 -40.27 12.34 53.49
CA ALA A 11 -39.39 12.21 52.34
C ALA A 11 -38.69 10.83 52.37
N LEU A 12 -38.95 9.98 51.37
CA LEU A 12 -38.10 8.83 51.09
C LEU A 12 -36.86 9.34 50.33
N VAL A 13 -35.69 9.18 50.93
CA VAL A 13 -34.40 9.31 50.24
C VAL A 13 -33.99 7.91 49.81
N SER A 14 -34.08 7.62 48.51
CA SER A 14 -33.52 6.41 47.91
C SER A 14 -32.02 6.64 47.66
N ILE A 15 -31.18 6.10 48.54
CA ILE A 15 -29.74 6.02 48.33
C ILE A 15 -29.51 4.80 47.42
N THR A 16 -29.30 5.02 46.12
CA THR A 16 -28.78 3.98 45.23
C THR A 16 -27.28 3.84 45.50
N GLY A 17 -26.90 2.89 46.36
CA GLY A 17 -25.51 2.44 46.43
C GLY A 17 -25.18 1.69 45.14
N PHE A 18 -24.26 2.22 44.33
CA PHE A 18 -23.73 1.49 43.19
C PHE A 18 -22.88 0.34 43.73
N SER A 19 -23.36 -0.90 43.63
CA SER A 19 -22.55 -2.07 43.97
C SER A 19 -21.53 -2.30 42.86
N GLN A 20 -20.28 -2.52 43.25
CA GLN A 20 -19.23 -2.98 42.34
C GLN A 20 -19.66 -4.29 41.68
N ALA A 21 -19.78 -4.28 40.35
CA ALA A 21 -20.07 -5.46 39.56
C ALA A 21 -18.75 -6.07 39.04
N ASN A 22 -18.73 -7.39 38.81
CA ASN A 22 -17.71 -7.95 37.93
C ASN A 22 -18.00 -7.55 36.48
N ILE A 23 -17.00 -7.67 35.61
CA ILE A 23 -17.09 -7.16 34.24
C ILE A 23 -18.21 -7.86 33.47
N ALA A 24 -18.36 -9.18 33.60
CA ALA A 24 -19.42 -9.93 32.93
C ALA A 24 -20.83 -9.44 33.32
N ALA A 25 -21.08 -9.16 34.61
CA ALA A 25 -22.37 -8.64 35.05
C ALA A 25 -22.62 -7.20 34.57
N ALA A 26 -21.57 -6.39 34.44
CA ALA A 26 -21.68 -5.04 33.88
C ALA A 26 -22.07 -5.07 32.40
N ARG A 27 -21.44 -5.94 31.58
CA ARG A 27 -21.78 -6.12 30.16
C ARG A 27 -23.27 -6.41 29.95
N VAL A 28 -23.88 -7.22 30.83
CA VAL A 28 -25.32 -7.58 30.77
C VAL A 28 -26.25 -6.39 31.06
N MET A 29 -25.77 -5.31 31.69
CA MET A 29 -26.59 -4.11 31.93
C MET A 29 -26.87 -3.32 30.64
N GLY A 30 -26.04 -3.52 29.60
CA GLY A 30 -26.22 -2.96 28.27
C GLY A 30 -25.92 -1.47 28.15
N VAL A 31 -26.00 -0.98 26.90
CA VAL A 31 -25.73 0.41 26.52
C VAL A 31 -26.58 1.39 27.32
N GLY A 32 -25.95 2.47 27.80
CA GLY A 32 -26.55 3.53 28.61
C GLY A 32 -26.51 3.28 30.12
N ALA A 33 -26.13 2.08 30.57
CA ALA A 33 -25.96 1.79 31.99
C ALA A 33 -24.70 2.49 32.55
N THR A 34 -24.82 3.06 33.75
CA THR A 34 -23.65 3.51 34.53
C THR A 34 -23.19 2.37 35.42
N VAL A 35 -21.95 1.92 35.23
CA VAL A 35 -21.38 0.76 35.95
C VAL A 35 -20.10 1.15 36.67
N THR A 36 -19.83 0.48 37.79
CA THR A 36 -18.55 0.54 38.50
C THR A 36 -17.95 -0.87 38.50
N ILE A 37 -16.79 -1.01 37.87
CA ILE A 37 -16.09 -2.29 37.67
C ILE A 37 -14.61 -2.16 38.05
N THR A 38 -13.98 -3.31 38.34
CA THR A 38 -12.54 -3.38 38.61
C THR A 38 -11.92 -4.46 37.73
N GLY A 39 -10.78 -4.14 37.12
CA GLY A 39 -10.03 -5.07 36.29
C GLY A 39 -8.59 -4.62 36.11
N VAL A 40 -7.76 -5.50 35.55
CA VAL A 40 -6.35 -5.26 35.26
C VAL A 40 -6.22 -4.73 33.83
N ILE A 41 -5.49 -3.63 33.66
CA ILE A 41 -5.19 -3.04 32.35
C ILE A 41 -4.29 -3.98 31.54
N THR A 42 -4.74 -4.37 30.35
CA THR A 42 -4.04 -5.35 29.48
C THR A 42 -3.25 -4.71 28.33
N ASN A 43 -3.47 -3.42 28.02
CA ASN A 43 -2.70 -2.64 27.03
C ASN A 43 -2.24 -1.27 27.56
N GLY A 44 -1.30 -0.65 26.87
CA GLY A 44 -0.83 0.72 27.04
C GLY A 44 -1.03 1.55 25.77
N ASP A 45 -0.17 2.55 25.59
CA ASP A 45 -0.26 3.53 24.50
C ASP A 45 -0.04 2.94 23.10
N GLU A 46 0.49 1.71 23.00
CA GLU A 46 0.68 1.02 21.72
C GLU A 46 -0.63 0.80 20.93
N LEU A 47 -1.77 0.71 21.62
CA LEU A 47 -3.10 0.66 20.99
C LEU A 47 -3.77 2.05 20.90
N GLY A 48 -3.07 3.11 21.32
CA GLY A 48 -3.57 4.49 21.36
C GLY A 48 -4.22 4.86 22.68
N PRO A 49 -5.23 5.75 22.66
CA PRO A 49 -5.83 6.28 23.89
C PRO A 49 -6.80 5.30 24.57
N ILE A 50 -7.22 4.25 23.88
CA ILE A 50 -8.09 3.20 24.43
C ILE A 50 -7.33 2.36 25.45
N ARG A 51 -8.04 1.89 26.48
CA ARG A 51 -7.56 0.89 27.44
C ARG A 51 -8.53 -0.26 27.53
N TYR A 52 -8.01 -1.46 27.69
CA TYR A 52 -8.77 -2.67 27.98
C TYR A 52 -8.46 -3.09 29.40
N ILE A 53 -9.51 -3.43 30.15
CA ILE A 53 -9.40 -4.03 31.46
C ILE A 53 -10.06 -5.40 31.47
N GLU A 54 -9.50 -6.32 32.26
CA GLU A 54 -10.00 -7.67 32.37
C GLU A 54 -10.02 -8.11 33.84
N ASP A 55 -11.07 -8.83 34.24
CA ASP A 55 -11.15 -9.56 35.49
C ASP A 55 -11.32 -11.06 35.20
N SER A 56 -11.51 -11.91 36.22
CA SER A 56 -11.67 -13.35 35.99
C SER A 56 -12.97 -13.76 35.25
N THR A 57 -13.78 -12.80 34.80
CA THR A 57 -15.13 -13.03 34.26
C THR A 57 -15.34 -12.51 32.85
N ALA A 58 -14.72 -11.38 32.46
CA ALA A 58 -14.78 -10.82 31.10
C ALA A 58 -13.80 -9.63 30.94
N GLY A 59 -13.66 -9.16 29.69
CA GLY A 59 -12.99 -7.92 29.32
C GLY A 59 -13.94 -6.73 29.04
N MET A 60 -13.40 -5.52 29.10
CA MET A 60 -14.10 -4.26 28.80
C MET A 60 -13.15 -3.24 28.18
N ALA A 61 -13.56 -2.62 27.07
CA ALA A 61 -12.89 -1.46 26.52
C ALA A 61 -13.25 -0.17 27.28
N LEU A 62 -12.30 0.73 27.44
CA LEU A 62 -12.44 2.03 28.10
C LEU A 62 -11.89 3.11 27.16
N TYR A 63 -12.68 4.15 26.92
CA TYR A 63 -12.24 5.29 26.09
C TYR A 63 -12.56 6.61 26.77
N ASP A 64 -11.51 7.22 27.31
CA ASP A 64 -11.50 8.62 27.72
C ASP A 64 -10.03 9.09 27.74
N PRO A 65 -9.52 9.68 26.64
CA PRO A 65 -8.10 10.01 26.51
C PRO A 65 -7.57 10.94 27.61
N THR A 66 -8.45 11.71 28.26
CA THR A 66 -8.05 12.63 29.34
C THR A 66 -7.98 11.91 30.67
N VAL A 67 -8.99 11.08 30.98
CA VAL A 67 -9.08 10.37 32.26
C VAL A 67 -8.13 9.17 32.33
N LEU A 68 -7.91 8.48 31.21
CA LEU A 68 -7.03 7.30 31.12
C LEU A 68 -5.56 7.66 30.90
N ALA A 69 -5.23 8.94 30.73
CA ALA A 69 -3.87 9.40 30.50
C ALA A 69 -2.92 8.91 31.60
N GLY A 70 -1.83 8.24 31.19
CA GLY A 70 -0.79 7.75 32.10
C GLY A 70 -1.08 6.40 32.76
N THR A 71 -2.23 5.78 32.50
CA THR A 71 -2.47 4.38 32.92
C THR A 71 -1.63 3.41 32.11
N VAL A 72 -1.10 2.37 32.77
CA VAL A 72 -0.16 1.42 32.17
C VAL A 72 -0.58 -0.04 32.37
N ARG A 73 -0.05 -0.93 31.51
CA ARG A 73 -0.27 -2.38 31.60
C ARG A 73 0.04 -2.92 32.99
N GLY A 74 -0.83 -3.80 33.49
CA GLY A 74 -0.70 -4.45 34.80
C GLY A 74 -1.19 -3.61 35.99
N GLU A 75 -1.70 -2.39 35.78
CA GLU A 75 -2.44 -1.67 36.82
C GLU A 75 -3.84 -2.28 37.00
N GLU A 76 -4.21 -2.60 38.24
CA GLU A 76 -5.60 -2.91 38.58
C GLU A 76 -6.31 -1.60 38.89
N VAL A 77 -7.38 -1.30 38.17
CA VAL A 77 -8.11 -0.05 38.27
C VAL A 77 -9.57 -0.29 38.60
N THR A 78 -10.15 0.57 39.43
CA THR A 78 -11.59 0.68 39.62
C THR A 78 -12.09 1.87 38.80
N VAL A 79 -12.98 1.62 37.86
CA VAL A 79 -13.52 2.64 36.94
C VAL A 79 -15.03 2.73 37.09
N THR A 80 -15.56 3.93 36.94
CA THR A 80 -16.99 4.19 36.83
C THR A 80 -17.25 4.99 35.57
N GLY A 81 -18.25 4.58 34.78
CA GLY A 81 -18.56 5.24 33.52
C GLY A 81 -19.86 4.71 32.90
N VAL A 82 -20.15 5.16 31.68
CA VAL A 82 -21.36 4.79 30.93
C VAL A 82 -20.99 3.80 29.83
N LEU A 83 -21.75 2.72 29.71
CA LEU A 83 -21.56 1.76 28.61
C LEU A 83 -22.12 2.30 27.29
N VAL A 84 -21.36 2.13 26.21
CA VAL A 84 -21.72 2.47 24.83
C VAL A 84 -21.40 1.30 23.91
N ASP A 85 -21.99 1.33 22.72
CA ASP A 85 -21.57 0.52 21.59
C ASP A 85 -20.89 1.47 20.61
N TYR A 86 -19.61 1.22 20.34
CA TYR A 86 -18.83 2.02 19.40
C TYR A 86 -18.33 1.12 18.27
N ASN A 87 -19.03 1.17 17.12
CA ASN A 87 -18.76 0.31 15.97
C ASN A 87 -18.73 -1.18 16.35
N GLY A 88 -19.74 -1.63 17.11
CA GLY A 88 -19.85 -2.99 17.62
C GLY A 88 -19.14 -3.23 18.95
N LEU A 89 -18.07 -2.49 19.25
CA LEU A 89 -17.30 -2.70 20.48
C LEU A 89 -18.08 -2.25 21.73
N MET A 90 -18.25 -3.14 22.72
CA MET A 90 -18.74 -2.75 24.04
C MET A 90 -17.67 -1.95 24.79
N GLU A 91 -17.95 -0.67 25.02
CA GLU A 91 -16.99 0.28 25.56
C GLU A 91 -17.58 1.11 26.70
N MET A 92 -16.74 1.55 27.65
CA MET A 92 -17.10 2.57 28.64
C MET A 92 -16.67 3.97 28.16
N GLN A 93 -17.64 4.82 27.84
CA GLN A 93 -17.44 6.20 27.42
C GLN A 93 -18.64 7.11 27.81
N PRO A 94 -18.45 8.21 28.55
CA PRO A 94 -17.20 8.65 29.17
C PRO A 94 -16.83 7.80 30.39
N VAL A 95 -15.56 7.87 30.80
CA VAL A 95 -15.09 7.34 32.08
C VAL A 95 -15.21 8.44 33.13
N ASN A 96 -16.21 8.36 34.01
CA ASN A 96 -16.49 9.39 35.02
C ASN A 96 -15.43 9.46 36.12
N SER A 97 -14.82 8.34 36.49
CA SER A 97 -13.76 8.29 37.50
C SER A 97 -12.91 7.03 37.35
N ILE A 98 -11.62 7.15 37.66
CA ILE A 98 -10.67 6.05 37.74
C ILE A 98 -9.90 6.11 39.06
N THR A 99 -9.61 4.95 39.64
CA THR A 99 -8.72 4.81 40.80
C THR A 99 -7.79 3.62 40.55
N VAL A 100 -6.49 3.85 40.62
CA VAL A 100 -5.49 2.77 40.57
C VAL A 100 -5.42 2.11 41.94
N ASN A 101 -5.74 0.82 42.00
CA ASN A 101 -5.75 0.02 43.23
C ASN A 101 -4.38 -0.59 43.51
N SER A 102 -3.73 -1.12 42.48
CA SER A 102 -2.42 -1.80 42.54
C SER A 102 -1.73 -1.81 41.18
N ALA A 103 -0.44 -2.16 41.14
CA ALA A 103 0.37 -2.22 39.92
C ALA A 103 1.21 -3.51 39.88
N GLY A 104 1.65 -3.90 38.68
CA GLY A 104 2.44 -5.11 38.45
C GLY A 104 1.63 -6.40 38.49
N ASN A 105 0.31 -6.31 38.27
CA ASN A 105 -0.57 -7.46 38.15
C ASN A 105 -0.34 -8.14 36.79
N PHE A 106 -0.54 -9.46 36.78
CA PHE A 106 -0.40 -10.29 35.59
C PHE A 106 -1.76 -10.87 35.21
N THR A 107 -2.13 -10.69 33.95
CA THR A 107 -3.28 -11.35 33.33
C THR A 107 -2.76 -12.43 32.39
N ALA A 108 -3.12 -13.68 32.67
CA ALA A 108 -2.77 -14.79 31.79
C ALA A 108 -3.69 -14.75 30.55
N PRO A 109 -3.15 -14.80 29.31
CA PRO A 109 -3.98 -14.82 28.12
C PRO A 109 -4.80 -16.12 28.04
N GLN A 110 -6.04 -16.00 27.57
CA GLN A 110 -6.93 -17.13 27.33
C GLN A 110 -6.51 -17.86 26.04
N LEU A 111 -6.10 -19.12 26.16
CA LEU A 111 -5.81 -19.96 24.98
C LEU A 111 -7.11 -20.31 24.24
N ILE A 112 -7.22 -19.87 22.99
CA ILE A 112 -8.38 -20.09 22.13
C ILE A 112 -7.96 -20.42 20.69
N THR A 113 -8.93 -20.82 19.86
CA THR A 113 -8.76 -20.94 18.40
C THR A 113 -9.30 -19.70 17.67
N PRO A 114 -8.93 -19.45 16.41
CA PRO A 114 -9.47 -18.33 15.64
C PRO A 114 -11.01 -18.25 15.61
N LEU A 115 -11.72 -19.38 15.48
CA LEU A 115 -13.19 -19.41 15.48
C LEU A 115 -13.83 -19.03 16.83
N GLN A 116 -13.07 -19.02 17.91
CA GLN A 116 -13.56 -18.61 19.23
C GLN A 116 -13.42 -17.12 19.48
N VAL A 117 -12.71 -16.38 18.61
CA VAL A 117 -12.63 -14.91 18.67
C VAL A 117 -14.01 -14.34 18.33
N GLY A 118 -14.66 -13.75 19.33
CA GLY A 118 -16.03 -13.24 19.17
C GLY A 118 -16.54 -12.52 20.41
N GLU A 119 -17.85 -12.31 20.47
CA GLU A 119 -18.51 -11.59 21.57
C GLU A 119 -18.14 -12.10 22.96
N SER A 120 -17.99 -13.42 23.11
CA SER A 120 -17.66 -14.05 24.39
C SER A 120 -16.24 -13.74 24.86
N THR A 121 -15.33 -13.36 23.95
CA THR A 121 -13.94 -13.03 24.25
C THR A 121 -13.65 -11.55 24.11
N GLU A 122 -14.65 -10.73 23.79
CA GLU A 122 -14.46 -9.31 23.51
C GLU A 122 -13.89 -8.56 24.73
N GLY A 123 -12.78 -7.86 24.49
CA GLY A 123 -11.99 -7.12 25.46
C GLY A 123 -11.01 -7.95 26.28
N GLU A 124 -10.96 -9.27 26.09
CA GLU A 124 -10.06 -10.18 26.81
C GLU A 124 -8.71 -10.33 26.11
N LEU A 125 -7.66 -10.57 26.91
CA LEU A 125 -6.35 -10.96 26.41
C LEU A 125 -6.39 -12.45 26.03
N ILE A 126 -6.08 -12.76 24.78
CA ILE A 126 -6.14 -14.10 24.21
C ILE A 126 -4.76 -14.56 23.73
N GLN A 127 -4.62 -15.88 23.58
CA GLN A 127 -3.47 -16.53 22.95
C GLN A 127 -3.97 -17.51 21.88
N ILE A 128 -3.30 -17.53 20.74
CA ILE A 128 -3.50 -18.51 19.67
C ILE A 128 -2.14 -19.14 19.33
N ASP A 129 -2.07 -20.46 19.41
CA ASP A 129 -0.86 -21.21 19.06
C ASP A 129 -0.88 -21.67 17.60
N ASN A 130 0.30 -21.87 17.03
CA ASN A 130 0.52 -22.33 15.66
C ASN A 130 0.00 -21.37 14.58
N VAL A 131 0.16 -20.07 14.80
CA VAL A 131 -0.16 -19.02 13.84
C VAL A 131 0.90 -18.99 12.74
N ILE A 132 0.45 -18.99 11.49
CA ILE A 132 1.25 -18.69 10.29
C ILE A 132 0.57 -17.52 9.58
N PHE A 133 1.29 -16.39 9.45
CA PHE A 133 0.77 -15.24 8.71
C PHE A 133 0.81 -15.50 7.21
N ASN A 134 -0.25 -15.11 6.50
CA ASN A 134 -0.39 -15.36 5.07
C ASN A 134 0.70 -14.63 4.27
N ASN A 135 1.04 -13.41 4.69
CA ASN A 135 2.07 -12.56 4.06
C ASN A 135 3.41 -12.60 4.83
N GLY A 136 3.79 -13.76 5.35
CA GLY A 136 5.05 -13.95 6.07
C GLY A 136 6.26 -13.51 5.25
N GLY A 137 7.12 -12.66 5.83
CA GLY A 137 8.30 -12.07 5.17
C GLY A 137 8.05 -10.67 4.60
N SER A 138 6.79 -10.26 4.45
CA SER A 138 6.44 -8.87 4.16
C SER A 138 6.54 -7.99 5.41
N ILE A 139 5.97 -6.79 5.38
CA ILE A 139 6.03 -5.81 6.45
C ILE A 139 4.63 -5.60 7.02
N PHE A 140 4.50 -5.50 8.34
CA PHE A 140 3.26 -5.06 8.96
C PHE A 140 2.99 -3.59 8.59
N ASN A 141 2.05 -3.35 7.69
CA ASN A 141 1.48 -2.03 7.42
C ASN A 141 0.25 -1.79 8.32
N VAL A 142 -0.23 -0.55 8.34
CA VAL A 142 -1.51 -0.23 8.99
C VAL A 142 -2.64 -0.96 8.25
N GLY A 143 -3.47 -1.69 8.99
CA GLY A 143 -4.59 -2.43 8.44
C GLY A 143 -4.73 -3.83 9.01
N THR A 144 -5.51 -4.64 8.30
CA THR A 144 -5.79 -6.03 8.66
C THR A 144 -4.74 -6.94 8.07
N HIS A 145 -4.29 -7.92 8.86
CA HIS A 145 -3.38 -8.98 8.40
C HIS A 145 -3.96 -10.33 8.76
N ASP A 146 -4.13 -11.18 7.76
CA ASP A 146 -4.69 -12.52 7.92
C ASP A 146 -3.63 -13.56 8.27
N PHE A 147 -4.06 -14.58 9.00
CA PHE A 147 -3.25 -15.71 9.36
C PHE A 147 -4.09 -16.99 9.44
N ASP A 148 -3.42 -18.13 9.30
CA ASP A 148 -4.00 -19.44 9.59
C ASP A 148 -3.44 -20.00 10.89
N ALA A 149 -4.30 -20.64 11.67
CA ALA A 149 -3.89 -21.41 12.84
C ALA A 149 -4.78 -22.64 13.00
N ASN A 150 -4.16 -23.83 13.03
CA ASN A 150 -4.85 -25.11 13.25
C ASN A 150 -6.00 -25.39 12.26
N GLY A 151 -5.92 -24.88 11.02
CA GLY A 151 -6.93 -25.06 9.98
C GLY A 151 -8.09 -24.06 10.04
N GLU A 152 -7.96 -23.01 10.86
CA GLU A 152 -8.90 -21.90 10.96
C GLU A 152 -8.20 -20.58 10.61
N THR A 153 -8.92 -19.69 9.93
CA THR A 153 -8.44 -18.34 9.57
C THR A 153 -8.72 -17.37 10.70
N GLY A 154 -7.77 -16.50 11.01
CA GLY A 154 -7.93 -15.37 11.90
C GLY A 154 -7.33 -14.10 11.30
N LYS A 155 -7.57 -12.97 11.96
CA LYS A 155 -7.01 -11.69 11.55
C LYS A 155 -6.53 -10.86 12.73
N ILE A 156 -5.43 -10.17 12.53
CA ILE A 156 -4.98 -9.10 13.41
C ILE A 156 -5.25 -7.74 12.77
N TYR A 157 -5.30 -6.70 13.58
CA TYR A 157 -5.30 -5.32 13.09
C TYR A 157 -4.12 -4.55 13.66
N ILE A 158 -3.31 -3.99 12.77
CA ILE A 158 -2.21 -3.10 13.08
C ILE A 158 -2.69 -1.68 12.86
N LYS A 159 -2.74 -0.88 13.93
CA LYS A 159 -3.11 0.54 13.83
C LYS A 159 -1.91 1.41 13.46
N ALA A 160 -2.18 2.61 12.94
CA ALA A 160 -1.17 3.65 12.78
C ALA A 160 -0.49 4.00 14.12
N GLY A 161 0.84 4.06 14.10
CA GLY A 161 1.68 4.27 15.27
C GLY A 161 1.89 3.04 16.15
N SER A 162 1.45 1.85 15.71
CA SER A 162 1.74 0.59 16.41
C SER A 162 3.26 0.34 16.43
N PRO A 163 3.83 -0.19 17.52
CA PRO A 163 5.22 -0.65 17.54
C PRO A 163 5.54 -1.77 16.54
N LEU A 164 4.52 -2.45 16.02
CA LEU A 164 4.65 -3.47 14.99
C LEU A 164 4.64 -2.90 13.58
N GLU A 165 4.15 -1.67 13.39
CA GLU A 165 4.17 -1.01 12.08
C GLU A 165 5.60 -0.94 11.55
N ASN A 166 5.79 -1.28 10.28
CA ASN A 166 7.08 -1.35 9.60
C ASN A 166 8.03 -2.47 10.08
N SER A 167 7.56 -3.39 10.92
CA SER A 167 8.33 -4.60 11.29
C SER A 167 8.04 -5.77 10.36
N MET A 168 9.00 -6.69 10.21
CA MET A 168 8.85 -7.87 9.36
C MET A 168 7.81 -8.83 9.93
N ILE A 169 6.88 -9.27 9.08
CA ILE A 169 5.93 -10.32 9.42
C ILE A 169 6.69 -11.65 9.54
N PRO A 170 6.53 -12.39 10.65
CA PRO A 170 7.09 -13.74 10.79
C PRO A 170 6.80 -14.64 9.60
N MET A 171 7.83 -15.35 9.12
CA MET A 171 7.69 -16.34 8.05
C MET A 171 7.32 -17.74 8.57
N GLY A 172 7.60 -18.03 9.84
CA GLY A 172 7.38 -19.33 10.47
C GLY A 172 6.27 -19.31 11.52
N LEU A 173 6.05 -20.46 12.14
CA LEU A 173 5.06 -20.65 13.20
C LEU A 173 5.35 -19.80 14.44
N VAL A 174 4.34 -19.04 14.87
CA VAL A 174 4.37 -18.25 16.10
C VAL A 174 3.21 -18.61 17.03
N THR A 175 3.39 -18.33 18.31
CA THR A 175 2.30 -18.12 19.25
C THR A 175 1.97 -16.63 19.24
N LEU A 176 0.70 -16.31 18.97
CA LEU A 176 0.17 -14.95 18.94
C LEU A 176 -0.57 -14.65 20.23
N ILE A 177 -0.27 -13.51 20.84
CA ILE A 177 -1.03 -12.93 21.95
C ILE A 177 -1.66 -11.63 21.46
N GLY A 178 -2.84 -11.27 21.95
CA GLY A 178 -3.44 -10.00 21.62
C GLY A 178 -4.77 -9.82 22.31
N ILE A 179 -5.39 -8.65 22.12
CA ILE A 179 -6.70 -8.37 22.67
C ILE A 179 -7.76 -8.71 21.63
N SER A 180 -8.73 -9.54 22.00
CA SER A 180 -9.91 -9.80 21.17
C SER A 180 -10.79 -8.55 21.15
N SER A 181 -10.99 -7.94 20.00
CA SER A 181 -11.72 -6.69 19.79
C SER A 181 -12.73 -6.83 18.65
N GLN A 182 -13.52 -5.79 18.42
CA GLN A 182 -14.48 -5.72 17.33
C GLN A 182 -14.43 -4.33 16.68
N TYR A 183 -14.60 -4.31 15.37
CA TYR A 183 -14.85 -3.08 14.61
C TYR A 183 -15.76 -3.37 13.42
N THR A 184 -17.00 -2.92 13.49
CA THR A 184 -17.99 -3.12 12.45
C THR A 184 -19.00 -1.98 12.39
N PHE A 185 -19.56 -1.77 11.20
CA PHE A 185 -20.71 -0.89 10.99
C PHE A 185 -22.02 -1.67 10.79
N SER A 186 -21.95 -3.01 10.83
CA SER A 186 -23.09 -3.91 10.69
C SER A 186 -24.00 -3.85 11.93
N MET A 187 -25.31 -3.92 11.70
CA MET A 187 -26.33 -3.92 12.76
C MET A 187 -27.31 -5.08 12.51
N PRO A 188 -27.37 -6.11 13.39
CA PRO A 188 -26.60 -6.27 14.63
C PRO A 188 -25.11 -6.52 14.38
N ALA A 189 -24.25 -6.07 15.30
CA ALA A 189 -22.80 -6.27 15.24
C ALA A 189 -22.43 -7.73 15.52
N ASN A 190 -22.45 -8.57 14.47
CA ASN A 190 -22.18 -10.01 14.55
C ASN A 190 -20.96 -10.43 13.72
N ASP A 191 -20.17 -9.45 13.27
CA ASP A 191 -18.98 -9.58 12.43
C ASP A 191 -17.88 -8.61 12.92
N GLY A 192 -16.78 -8.49 12.17
CA GLY A 192 -15.73 -7.50 12.47
C GLY A 192 -14.85 -7.79 13.69
N TYR A 193 -14.89 -9.02 14.23
CA TYR A 193 -13.98 -9.43 15.28
C TYR A 193 -12.53 -9.52 14.76
N GLN A 194 -11.60 -9.03 15.58
CA GLN A 194 -10.19 -8.89 15.24
C GLN A 194 -9.32 -9.03 16.48
N ILE A 195 -8.04 -9.31 16.29
CA ILE A 195 -7.05 -9.40 17.36
C ILE A 195 -6.16 -8.16 17.31
N LEU A 196 -5.89 -7.54 18.45
CA LEU A 196 -5.00 -6.39 18.58
C LEU A 196 -3.71 -6.82 19.31
N PRO A 197 -2.65 -7.22 18.60
CA PRO A 197 -1.34 -7.43 19.21
C PRO A 197 -0.81 -6.10 19.71
N ARG A 198 -0.16 -6.12 20.88
CA ARG A 198 0.29 -4.90 21.54
C ARG A 198 1.67 -4.50 21.02
N ASP A 199 2.61 -5.43 20.99
CA ASP A 199 3.98 -5.20 20.53
C ASP A 199 4.65 -6.51 20.10
N SER A 200 5.93 -6.49 19.77
CA SER A 200 6.66 -7.67 19.30
C SER A 200 6.79 -8.80 20.33
N ALA A 201 6.57 -8.54 21.62
CA ALA A 201 6.56 -9.59 22.63
C ALA A 201 5.29 -10.47 22.55
N ASP A 202 4.26 -10.01 21.86
CA ASP A 202 3.03 -10.75 21.59
C ASP A 202 3.15 -11.72 20.40
N ILE A 203 4.28 -11.69 19.67
CA ILE A 203 4.56 -12.57 18.54
C ILE A 203 5.74 -13.47 18.92
N ILE A 204 5.43 -14.63 19.50
CA ILE A 204 6.42 -15.52 20.11
C ILE A 204 6.81 -16.60 19.12
N GLN A 205 8.05 -16.57 18.65
CA GLN A 205 8.60 -17.56 17.74
C GLN A 205 8.76 -18.93 18.44
N THR A 206 8.45 -20.01 17.72
CA THR A 206 8.55 -21.39 18.25
C THR A 206 10.00 -21.91 18.36
N GLY A 207 10.94 -21.31 17.62
CA GLY A 207 12.38 -21.61 17.62
C GLY A 207 13.25 -20.38 17.93
N ALA A 208 14.55 -20.59 18.17
CA ALA A 208 15.51 -19.51 18.42
C ALA A 208 16.15 -18.98 17.13
N LEU A 209 16.31 -19.85 16.13
CA LEU A 209 16.67 -19.48 14.78
C LEU A 209 15.45 -18.90 14.07
N ILE A 210 15.58 -17.68 13.56
CA ILE A 210 14.49 -16.97 12.88
C ILE A 210 15.02 -16.27 11.63
N PHE A 211 14.15 -16.07 10.65
CA PHE A 211 14.43 -15.21 9.51
C PHE A 211 14.52 -13.75 9.99
N THR A 212 15.48 -13.02 9.44
CA THR A 212 15.69 -11.58 9.69
C THR A 212 15.57 -10.76 8.40
N SER A 213 15.32 -11.42 7.27
CA SER A 213 14.90 -10.81 6.01
C SER A 213 13.90 -11.72 5.30
N SER A 214 13.16 -11.16 4.35
CA SER A 214 12.44 -11.95 3.34
C SER A 214 13.41 -12.76 2.47
N VAL A 215 12.85 -13.71 1.71
CA VAL A 215 13.56 -14.43 0.65
C VAL A 215 13.46 -13.62 -0.64
N MET A 216 14.59 -13.10 -1.09
CA MET A 216 14.69 -12.24 -2.27
C MET A 216 15.18 -13.02 -3.49
N GLN A 217 14.52 -12.83 -4.63
CA GLN A 217 14.93 -13.37 -5.93
C GLN A 217 15.85 -12.39 -6.67
N SER A 218 16.89 -12.91 -7.32
CA SER A 218 17.81 -12.14 -8.16
C SER A 218 18.43 -13.01 -9.26
N ASN A 219 19.24 -12.42 -10.13
CA ASN A 219 19.97 -13.13 -11.20
C ASN A 219 19.07 -14.05 -12.04
N ILE A 220 17.86 -13.58 -12.35
CA ILE A 220 16.86 -14.36 -13.08
C ILE A 220 17.34 -14.57 -14.51
N THR A 221 17.39 -15.83 -14.93
CA THR A 221 17.64 -16.25 -16.31
C THR A 221 16.49 -17.13 -16.79
N THR A 222 16.55 -17.57 -18.04
CA THR A 222 15.55 -18.50 -18.59
C THR A 222 15.63 -19.90 -17.97
N THR A 223 16.69 -20.23 -17.23
CA THR A 223 16.89 -21.59 -16.67
C THR A 223 17.42 -21.58 -15.23
N SER A 224 17.48 -20.42 -14.59
CA SER A 224 17.97 -20.28 -13.23
C SER A 224 17.51 -18.98 -12.58
N PHE A 225 17.59 -18.92 -11.25
CA PHE A 225 17.61 -17.68 -10.47
C PHE A 225 18.29 -17.94 -9.13
N ASP A 226 18.71 -16.86 -8.47
CA ASP A 226 19.27 -16.91 -7.13
C ASP A 226 18.21 -16.51 -6.10
N LEU A 227 18.23 -17.17 -4.94
CA LEU A 227 17.47 -16.79 -3.76
C LEU A 227 18.43 -16.43 -2.63
N SER A 228 18.15 -15.33 -1.93
CA SER A 228 18.94 -14.86 -0.80
C SER A 228 18.09 -14.44 0.40
N TRP A 229 18.57 -14.74 1.60
CA TRP A 229 17.91 -14.39 2.87
C TRP A 229 18.92 -14.28 4.01
N SER A 230 18.51 -13.73 5.15
CA SER A 230 19.29 -13.69 6.38
C SER A 230 18.51 -14.25 7.57
N VAL A 231 19.26 -14.73 8.57
CA VAL A 231 18.72 -15.33 9.80
C VAL A 231 19.44 -14.81 11.05
N SER A 232 18.90 -15.11 12.23
CA SER A 232 19.40 -14.64 13.53
C SER A 232 20.67 -15.33 14.02
N ASP A 233 20.98 -16.54 13.54
CA ASP A 233 22.17 -17.30 13.96
C ASP A 233 22.76 -18.10 12.79
N SER A 234 24.07 -18.37 12.87
CA SER A 234 24.79 -19.05 11.79
C SER A 234 24.21 -20.45 11.57
N SER A 235 23.88 -20.75 10.32
CA SER A 235 23.13 -21.95 9.98
C SER A 235 23.43 -22.42 8.56
N SER A 236 22.81 -23.52 8.15
CA SER A 236 22.90 -24.05 6.78
C SER A 236 21.96 -23.35 5.80
N THR A 237 22.29 -23.41 4.51
CA THR A 237 21.55 -22.84 3.37
C THR A 237 20.81 -23.95 2.61
N ASN A 238 19.47 -23.93 2.62
CA ASN A 238 18.67 -24.97 1.97
C ASN A 238 17.37 -24.38 1.38
N CYS A 239 16.83 -24.99 0.34
CA CYS A 239 15.44 -24.75 -0.09
C CYS A 239 14.78 -26.02 -0.65
N ASN A 240 13.48 -26.17 -0.42
CA ASN A 240 12.59 -27.10 -1.10
C ASN A 240 11.89 -26.36 -2.24
N TYR A 241 11.76 -26.96 -3.41
CA TYR A 241 11.12 -26.32 -4.56
C TYR A 241 10.37 -27.28 -5.48
N GLY A 242 9.46 -26.74 -6.29
CA GLY A 242 8.73 -27.48 -7.32
C GLY A 242 7.78 -26.58 -8.11
N THR A 243 7.14 -27.11 -9.14
CA THR A 243 6.14 -26.38 -9.94
C THR A 243 4.74 -26.41 -9.33
N THR A 244 4.60 -26.95 -8.11
CA THR A 244 3.34 -26.98 -7.34
C THR A 244 3.63 -26.75 -5.86
N ASN A 245 2.61 -26.33 -5.10
CA ASN A 245 2.67 -26.13 -3.65
C ASN A 245 3.06 -27.38 -2.84
N SER A 246 3.00 -28.59 -3.41
CA SER A 246 3.46 -29.79 -2.70
C SER A 246 4.98 -29.84 -2.52
N LEU A 247 5.72 -29.03 -3.29
CA LEU A 247 7.17 -29.09 -3.43
C LEU A 247 7.62 -30.50 -3.90
N GLY A 248 8.80 -30.64 -4.49
CA GLY A 248 9.19 -31.95 -5.07
C GLY A 248 10.69 -32.22 -5.10
N SER A 249 11.47 -31.16 -5.05
CA SER A 249 12.92 -31.19 -5.08
C SER A 249 13.47 -30.49 -3.84
N SER A 250 14.61 -30.96 -3.34
CA SER A 250 15.32 -30.33 -2.23
C SER A 250 16.74 -29.98 -2.66
N MET A 251 17.20 -28.78 -2.33
CA MET A 251 18.59 -28.37 -2.51
C MET A 251 19.21 -28.03 -1.16
N ASN A 252 20.41 -28.53 -0.93
CA ASN A 252 21.19 -28.28 0.28
C ASN A 252 22.58 -27.81 -0.15
N ASN A 253 22.94 -26.58 0.23
CA ASN A 253 24.24 -25.98 -0.07
C ASN A 253 25.17 -25.95 1.16
N GLY A 254 24.79 -26.64 2.25
CA GLY A 254 25.49 -26.62 3.52
C GLY A 254 25.69 -25.20 4.05
N GLY A 255 26.82 -24.93 4.69
CA GLY A 255 27.15 -23.59 5.19
C GLY A 255 26.94 -23.42 6.69
N ASN A 256 27.45 -22.30 7.19
CA ASN A 256 27.32 -21.83 8.55
C ASN A 256 27.46 -20.31 8.54
N SER A 257 26.43 -19.63 8.02
CA SER A 257 26.42 -18.17 7.81
C SER A 257 25.11 -17.56 8.30
N LEU A 258 25.13 -16.24 8.53
CA LEU A 258 23.93 -15.44 8.84
C LEU A 258 23.18 -15.00 7.60
N THR A 259 23.89 -14.94 6.46
CA THR A 259 23.35 -14.56 5.16
C THR A 259 23.55 -15.73 4.21
N HIS A 260 22.51 -16.04 3.46
CA HIS A 260 22.41 -17.21 2.62
C HIS A 260 22.17 -16.81 1.18
N THR A 261 22.72 -17.58 0.25
CA THR A 261 22.44 -17.46 -1.19
C THR A 261 22.48 -18.85 -1.80
N ILE A 262 21.51 -19.15 -2.65
CA ILE A 262 21.41 -20.43 -3.34
C ILE A 262 20.88 -20.21 -4.76
N SER A 263 21.50 -20.89 -5.72
CA SER A 263 21.13 -20.80 -7.14
C SER A 263 20.30 -22.02 -7.54
N LEU A 264 19.03 -21.81 -7.88
CA LEU A 264 18.21 -22.84 -8.51
C LEU A 264 18.56 -22.85 -10.01
N THR A 265 18.97 -24.00 -10.55
CA THR A 265 19.47 -24.14 -11.92
C THR A 265 18.83 -25.33 -12.63
N GLY A 266 18.87 -25.34 -13.96
CA GLY A 266 18.23 -26.40 -14.75
C GLY A 266 16.71 -26.30 -14.76
N LEU A 267 16.20 -25.08 -14.58
CA LEU A 267 14.78 -24.74 -14.62
C LEU A 267 14.31 -24.53 -16.07
N ASP A 268 13.00 -24.54 -16.27
CA ASP A 268 12.37 -24.28 -17.56
C ASP A 268 12.06 -22.78 -17.74
N PRO A 269 12.13 -22.22 -18.96
CA PRO A 269 11.76 -20.82 -19.23
C PRO A 269 10.29 -20.53 -18.94
N ALA A 270 9.98 -19.27 -18.60
CA ALA A 270 8.63 -18.78 -18.29
C ALA A 270 7.83 -19.72 -17.35
N THR A 271 8.51 -20.29 -16.35
CA THR A 271 7.95 -21.29 -15.46
C THR A 271 8.05 -20.80 -14.02
N PHE A 272 6.95 -20.99 -13.28
CA PHE A 272 6.87 -20.59 -11.88
C PHE A 272 7.22 -21.75 -10.97
N TYR A 273 8.03 -21.46 -9.96
CA TYR A 273 8.49 -22.40 -8.96
C TYR A 273 8.08 -21.92 -7.58
N TYR A 274 7.33 -22.77 -6.88
CA TYR A 274 7.09 -22.65 -5.45
C TYR A 274 8.37 -23.04 -4.73
N VAL A 275 8.83 -22.19 -3.81
CA VAL A 275 10.07 -22.41 -3.06
C VAL A 275 9.88 -22.09 -1.58
N GLU A 276 10.30 -23.01 -0.73
CA GLU A 276 10.40 -22.84 0.72
C GLU A 276 11.87 -22.93 1.11
N CYS A 277 12.48 -21.82 1.49
CA CYS A 277 13.85 -21.82 1.97
C CYS A 277 13.90 -22.07 3.47
N PHE A 278 14.94 -22.73 3.93
CA PHE A 278 15.08 -23.07 5.34
C PHE A 278 16.54 -23.12 5.77
N SER A 279 16.72 -22.75 7.03
CA SER A 279 18.01 -22.66 7.69
C SER A 279 18.01 -23.56 8.91
N MET A 280 19.04 -24.41 9.05
CA MET A 280 19.17 -25.32 10.20
C MET A 280 20.41 -25.00 11.02
N ASN A 281 20.24 -24.89 12.34
CA ASN A 281 21.30 -24.84 13.34
C ASN A 281 21.09 -25.96 14.37
N GLY A 282 21.83 -27.07 14.22
CA GLY A 282 21.65 -28.24 15.07
C GLY A 282 20.29 -28.91 14.86
N THR A 283 19.43 -28.84 15.88
CA THR A 283 18.04 -29.36 15.83
C THR A 283 17.00 -28.26 15.57
N ASP A 284 17.41 -27.00 15.61
CA ASP A 284 16.53 -25.86 15.35
C ASP A 284 16.50 -25.56 13.85
N THR A 285 15.29 -25.45 13.29
CA THR A 285 15.09 -25.20 11.85
C THR A 285 14.06 -24.10 11.68
N ALA A 286 14.48 -23.04 10.99
CA ALA A 286 13.58 -21.97 10.56
C ALA A 286 13.18 -22.22 9.11
N PHE A 287 11.89 -22.22 8.83
CA PHE A 287 11.33 -22.27 7.48
C PHE A 287 10.81 -20.88 7.08
N SER A 288 11.00 -20.53 5.80
CA SER A 288 10.32 -19.42 5.19
C SER A 288 8.86 -19.79 4.90
N SER A 289 8.02 -18.80 4.59
CA SER A 289 6.80 -19.05 3.83
C SER A 289 7.15 -19.62 2.45
N VAL A 290 6.21 -20.31 1.82
CA VAL A 290 6.35 -20.76 0.43
C VAL A 290 6.16 -19.55 -0.48
N GLY A 291 7.21 -19.13 -1.17
CA GLY A 291 7.14 -18.06 -2.19
C GLY A 291 7.00 -18.61 -3.60
N LEU A 292 6.43 -17.83 -4.51
CA LEU A 292 6.32 -18.16 -5.94
C LEU A 292 7.29 -17.29 -6.76
N TYR A 293 8.14 -17.94 -7.55
CA TYR A 293 9.25 -17.29 -8.26
C TYR A 293 9.26 -17.65 -9.74
N SER A 294 9.53 -16.68 -10.62
CA SER A 294 9.54 -16.89 -12.07
C SER A 294 10.96 -17.03 -12.64
N THR A 295 11.14 -17.91 -13.62
CA THR A 295 12.24 -17.79 -14.58
C THR A 295 11.90 -16.76 -15.67
N ALA A 296 12.92 -16.26 -16.36
CA ALA A 296 12.70 -15.39 -17.52
C ALA A 296 12.08 -16.16 -18.69
N SER A 297 11.33 -15.47 -19.55
CA SER A 297 10.79 -16.06 -20.77
C SER A 297 11.78 -16.02 -21.94
N ASN A 298 11.47 -16.75 -23.02
CA ASN A 298 12.19 -16.62 -24.31
C ASN A 298 11.53 -15.59 -25.25
N SER A 299 10.57 -14.81 -24.75
CA SER A 299 9.81 -13.84 -25.55
C SER A 299 10.71 -12.70 -26.02
N SER A 300 10.23 -11.92 -26.98
CA SER A 300 10.96 -10.75 -27.49
C SER A 300 11.17 -9.67 -26.43
N GLY A 301 10.30 -9.60 -25.41
CA GLY A 301 10.38 -8.64 -24.33
C GLY A 301 10.10 -7.20 -24.77
N LEU A 302 9.31 -7.01 -25.83
CA LEU A 302 8.94 -5.69 -26.32
C LEU A 302 8.00 -4.99 -25.33
N ILE A 303 8.35 -3.78 -24.93
CA ILE A 303 7.52 -2.90 -24.10
C ILE A 303 7.14 -1.67 -24.93
N ARG A 304 5.84 -1.39 -25.07
CA ARG A 304 5.30 -0.35 -25.95
C ARG A 304 4.25 0.51 -25.24
N PRO A 305 4.67 1.65 -24.65
CA PRO A 305 3.75 2.65 -24.14
C PRO A 305 3.16 3.50 -25.28
N TYR A 306 1.92 3.92 -25.10
CA TYR A 306 1.19 4.80 -25.99
C TYR A 306 0.40 5.84 -25.20
N PHE A 307 0.31 7.05 -25.76
CA PHE A 307 -0.45 8.17 -25.19
C PHE A 307 -1.54 8.63 -26.17
N ASN A 308 -2.68 9.07 -25.67
CA ASN A 308 -3.78 9.59 -26.51
C ASN A 308 -3.76 11.11 -26.69
N HIS A 309 -2.73 11.78 -26.17
CA HIS A 309 -2.52 13.21 -26.33
C HIS A 309 -1.10 13.49 -26.80
N SER A 310 -0.90 14.68 -27.39
CA SER A 310 0.44 15.12 -27.81
C SER A 310 1.44 15.06 -26.67
N VAL A 311 2.68 14.78 -27.02
CA VAL A 311 3.85 14.66 -26.11
C VAL A 311 4.92 15.68 -26.54
N ASP A 312 5.95 15.87 -25.73
CA ASP A 312 7.08 16.75 -26.04
C ASP A 312 8.36 15.95 -26.32
N ASN A 313 8.58 15.59 -27.58
CA ASN A 313 9.76 14.84 -28.00
C ASN A 313 11.06 15.64 -27.88
N SER A 314 11.04 16.93 -27.51
CA SER A 314 12.30 17.65 -27.22
C SER A 314 13.02 17.13 -25.97
N PHE A 315 12.31 16.38 -25.12
CA PHE A 315 12.85 15.67 -23.96
C PHE A 315 13.30 14.23 -24.28
N SER A 316 13.16 13.79 -25.54
CA SER A 316 13.59 12.46 -26.00
C SER A 316 15.11 12.33 -25.92
N ASN A 317 15.59 11.21 -25.34
CA ASN A 317 17.02 10.87 -25.31
C ASN A 317 17.41 9.80 -26.35
N GLY A 318 16.48 9.37 -27.21
CA GLY A 318 16.76 8.43 -28.29
C GLY A 318 15.53 7.70 -28.86
N VAL A 319 14.49 7.50 -28.04
CA VAL A 319 13.23 6.89 -28.47
C VAL A 319 12.07 7.84 -28.20
N ASP A 320 11.42 8.27 -29.27
CA ASP A 320 10.30 9.19 -29.19
C ASP A 320 9.04 8.51 -28.65
N ALA A 321 8.35 9.21 -27.75
CA ALA A 321 7.07 8.78 -27.22
C ALA A 321 6.00 8.71 -28.32
N GLN A 322 5.20 7.63 -28.29
CA GLN A 322 4.17 7.39 -29.30
C GLN A 322 2.84 8.00 -28.84
N ASN A 323 2.50 9.16 -29.38
CA ASN A 323 1.14 9.69 -29.31
C ASN A 323 0.32 9.12 -30.49
N ILE A 324 -0.72 8.37 -30.18
CA ILE A 324 -1.64 7.77 -31.16
C ILE A 324 -3.03 8.42 -31.13
N THR A 325 -3.23 9.51 -30.38
CA THR A 325 -4.43 10.36 -30.39
C THR A 325 -5.74 9.56 -30.37
N THR A 326 -6.48 9.56 -31.48
CA THR A 326 -7.79 8.92 -31.64
C THR A 326 -7.72 7.44 -31.99
N PHE A 327 -6.55 6.80 -31.98
CA PHE A 327 -6.34 5.41 -32.40
C PHE A 327 -6.15 4.43 -31.24
N PHE A 328 -6.50 4.80 -30.00
CA PHE A 328 -6.44 3.88 -28.85
C PHE A 328 -7.26 2.61 -29.09
N ASN A 329 -8.53 2.76 -29.47
CA ASN A 329 -9.41 1.62 -29.77
C ASN A 329 -8.90 0.78 -30.94
N ASP A 330 -8.44 1.42 -32.03
CA ASP A 330 -7.87 0.73 -33.19
C ASP A 330 -6.59 -0.03 -32.83
N THR A 331 -5.75 0.52 -31.96
CA THR A 331 -4.52 -0.14 -31.49
C THR A 331 -4.85 -1.34 -30.62
N ILE A 332 -5.78 -1.20 -29.67
CA ILE A 332 -6.26 -2.31 -28.84
C ILE A 332 -6.84 -3.43 -29.74
N ALA A 333 -7.70 -3.06 -30.69
CA ALA A 333 -8.26 -4.00 -31.66
C ALA A 333 -7.18 -4.69 -32.51
N ALA A 334 -6.12 -3.98 -32.91
CA ALA A 334 -5.01 -4.55 -33.67
C ALA A 334 -4.24 -5.62 -32.86
N TYR A 335 -3.99 -5.40 -31.57
CA TYR A 335 -3.39 -6.41 -30.71
C TYR A 335 -4.33 -7.60 -30.47
N MET A 336 -5.62 -7.37 -30.22
CA MET A 336 -6.61 -8.46 -30.12
C MET A 336 -6.70 -9.30 -31.40
N ASN A 337 -6.43 -8.69 -32.56
CA ASN A 337 -6.37 -9.40 -33.84
C ASN A 337 -5.14 -10.30 -34.00
N LEU A 338 -4.13 -10.16 -33.14
CA LEU A 338 -3.03 -11.11 -33.05
C LEU A 338 -3.42 -12.39 -32.34
N ALA A 339 -4.48 -12.39 -31.51
CA ALA A 339 -4.87 -13.57 -30.74
C ALA A 339 -5.19 -14.77 -31.64
N ASP A 340 -4.52 -15.89 -31.35
CA ASP A 340 -4.63 -17.16 -32.06
C ASP A 340 -5.37 -18.22 -31.25
N SER A 341 -5.26 -18.21 -29.92
CA SER A 341 -5.75 -19.27 -29.03
C SER A 341 -6.60 -18.77 -27.86
N THR A 342 -6.16 -17.73 -27.12
CA THR A 342 -6.85 -17.20 -25.95
C THR A 342 -6.85 -15.68 -25.93
N LEU A 343 -7.94 -15.10 -25.44
CA LEU A 343 -8.09 -13.67 -25.17
C LEU A 343 -8.88 -13.48 -23.88
N ASP A 344 -8.19 -13.11 -22.81
CA ASP A 344 -8.79 -12.79 -21.51
C ASP A 344 -8.82 -11.27 -21.32
N ILE A 345 -9.96 -10.73 -20.91
CA ILE A 345 -10.20 -9.29 -20.85
C ILE A 345 -10.75 -8.92 -19.48
N CYS A 346 -10.11 -7.96 -18.81
CA CYS A 346 -10.53 -7.45 -17.50
C CYS A 346 -10.54 -5.92 -17.54
N VAL A 347 -11.73 -5.33 -17.75
CA VAL A 347 -11.87 -3.88 -17.95
C VAL A 347 -13.10 -3.35 -17.21
N TYR A 348 -12.84 -2.43 -16.28
CA TYR A 348 -13.84 -1.76 -15.43
C TYR A 348 -15.03 -1.18 -16.20
N ASN A 349 -14.78 -0.30 -17.16
CA ASN A 349 -15.82 0.44 -17.88
C ASN A 349 -15.55 0.48 -19.39
N ALA A 350 -16.51 0.00 -20.19
CA ALA A 350 -16.36 -0.19 -21.62
C ALA A 350 -17.64 0.17 -22.43
N SER A 351 -17.48 1.00 -23.47
CA SER A 351 -18.57 1.41 -24.37
C SER A 351 -18.20 1.48 -25.85
N ASP A 352 -16.98 1.11 -26.24
CA ASP A 352 -16.50 1.25 -27.61
C ASP A 352 -16.89 0.10 -28.55
N ALA A 353 -17.55 0.44 -29.66
CA ALA A 353 -18.04 -0.54 -30.62
C ALA A 353 -16.93 -1.18 -31.48
N THR A 354 -15.81 -0.48 -31.71
CA THR A 354 -14.68 -1.04 -32.47
C THR A 354 -14.01 -2.16 -31.67
N ILE A 355 -13.82 -1.94 -30.37
CA ILE A 355 -13.26 -2.98 -29.50
C ILE A 355 -14.23 -4.16 -29.39
N ALA A 356 -15.54 -3.92 -29.26
CA ALA A 356 -16.54 -5.00 -29.28
C ALA A 356 -16.48 -5.85 -30.55
N ALA A 357 -16.31 -5.21 -31.71
CA ALA A 357 -16.15 -5.90 -32.98
C ALA A 357 -14.87 -6.76 -33.01
N ALA A 358 -13.74 -6.25 -32.51
CA ALA A 358 -12.49 -7.00 -32.44
C ALA A 358 -12.59 -8.24 -31.53
N ILE A 359 -13.30 -8.14 -30.41
CA ILE A 359 -13.58 -9.26 -29.51
C ILE A 359 -14.40 -10.33 -30.23
N ASN A 360 -15.48 -9.92 -30.92
CA ASN A 360 -16.30 -10.84 -31.72
C ASN A 360 -15.51 -11.47 -32.87
N ASP A 361 -14.63 -10.71 -33.53
CA ASP A 361 -13.77 -11.23 -34.59
C ASP A 361 -12.79 -12.27 -34.06
N ALA A 362 -12.20 -12.06 -32.88
CA ALA A 362 -11.36 -13.07 -32.23
C ALA A 362 -12.16 -14.35 -31.95
N TYR A 363 -13.34 -14.22 -31.33
CA TYR A 363 -14.22 -15.36 -31.06
C TYR A 363 -14.61 -16.11 -32.35
N ASN A 364 -14.95 -15.38 -33.42
CA ASN A 364 -15.30 -15.96 -34.72
C ASN A 364 -14.13 -16.68 -35.41
N ARG A 365 -12.88 -16.30 -35.10
CA ARG A 365 -11.67 -17.02 -35.54
C ARG A 365 -11.43 -18.30 -34.72
N GLY A 366 -12.18 -18.54 -33.64
CA GLY A 366 -12.04 -19.70 -32.77
C GLY A 366 -11.16 -19.46 -31.55
N VAL A 367 -10.81 -18.21 -31.25
CA VAL A 367 -10.11 -17.83 -30.02
C VAL A 367 -11.03 -18.05 -28.82
N ALA A 368 -10.52 -18.65 -27.74
CA ALA A 368 -11.23 -18.74 -26.48
C ALA A 368 -11.24 -17.37 -25.80
N VAL A 369 -12.41 -16.74 -25.73
CA VAL A 369 -12.57 -15.39 -25.16
C VAL A 369 -13.22 -15.47 -23.79
N ARG A 370 -12.67 -14.77 -22.79
CA ARG A 370 -13.28 -14.56 -21.47
C ARG A 370 -13.27 -13.07 -21.11
N TYR A 371 -14.34 -12.60 -20.47
CA TYR A 371 -14.44 -11.19 -20.07
C TYR A 371 -14.88 -11.05 -18.61
N ILE A 372 -14.11 -10.31 -17.81
CA ILE A 372 -14.50 -9.86 -16.47
C ILE A 372 -14.87 -8.38 -16.52
N ALA A 373 -16.09 -8.08 -16.07
CA ALA A 373 -16.68 -6.75 -16.02
C ALA A 373 -16.96 -6.35 -14.57
N ASP A 374 -16.94 -5.05 -14.31
CA ASP A 374 -17.45 -4.51 -13.06
C ASP A 374 -18.97 -4.33 -13.12
N ASP A 375 -19.62 -4.43 -11.97
CA ASP A 375 -21.08 -4.34 -11.84
C ASP A 375 -21.58 -2.95 -11.43
N ASP A 376 -20.70 -2.07 -10.95
CA ASP A 376 -21.01 -0.71 -10.49
C ASP A 376 -21.13 0.31 -11.64
N VAL A 377 -20.76 -0.09 -12.88
CA VAL A 377 -20.81 0.78 -14.06
C VAL A 377 -21.47 0.15 -15.29
N VAL A 378 -22.05 1.01 -16.13
CA VAL A 378 -22.72 0.58 -17.36
C VAL A 378 -21.70 0.24 -18.45
N ASN A 379 -21.45 -1.05 -18.61
CA ASN A 379 -20.61 -1.61 -19.67
C ASN A 379 -21.40 -1.83 -20.99
N SER A 380 -21.83 -0.72 -21.61
CA SER A 380 -22.78 -0.75 -22.75
C SER A 380 -22.34 -1.58 -23.96
N MET A 381 -21.03 -1.70 -24.23
CA MET A 381 -20.55 -2.48 -25.38
C MET A 381 -20.73 -3.99 -25.22
N LEU A 382 -20.86 -4.50 -23.99
CA LEU A 382 -21.02 -5.95 -23.73
C LEU A 382 -22.29 -6.52 -24.34
N SER A 383 -23.34 -5.70 -24.49
CA SER A 383 -24.58 -6.08 -25.18
C SER A 383 -24.41 -6.37 -26.69
N SER A 384 -23.28 -5.97 -27.27
CA SER A 384 -22.93 -6.18 -28.68
C SER A 384 -22.00 -7.38 -28.89
N LEU A 385 -21.58 -8.07 -27.82
CA LEU A 385 -20.77 -9.28 -27.93
C LEU A 385 -21.62 -10.47 -28.40
N ASP A 386 -20.98 -11.46 -29.03
CA ASP A 386 -21.61 -12.75 -29.29
C ASP A 386 -22.10 -13.33 -27.95
N PRO A 387 -23.37 -13.75 -27.84
CA PRO A 387 -23.95 -14.19 -26.57
C PRO A 387 -23.32 -15.47 -26.01
N ASN A 388 -22.46 -16.16 -26.78
CA ASN A 388 -21.70 -17.32 -26.31
C ASN A 388 -20.35 -16.93 -25.70
N ILE A 389 -19.92 -15.67 -25.80
CA ILE A 389 -18.74 -15.19 -25.09
C ILE A 389 -19.11 -15.05 -23.60
N PRO A 390 -18.47 -15.80 -22.69
CA PRO A 390 -18.76 -15.72 -21.27
C PRO A 390 -18.28 -14.38 -20.70
N VAL A 391 -19.19 -13.72 -19.98
CA VAL A 391 -18.92 -12.50 -19.22
C VAL A 391 -19.20 -12.77 -17.75
N LEU A 392 -18.20 -12.58 -16.90
CA LEU A 392 -18.34 -12.58 -15.44
C LEU A 392 -18.45 -11.13 -14.95
N TYR A 393 -19.49 -10.83 -14.19
CA TYR A 393 -19.57 -9.58 -13.44
C TYR A 393 -19.04 -9.81 -12.04
N ARG A 394 -18.27 -8.84 -11.52
CA ARG A 394 -17.84 -8.82 -10.13
C ARG A 394 -19.03 -8.98 -9.18
N ASP A 395 -18.80 -9.65 -8.05
CA ASP A 395 -19.74 -9.67 -6.93
C ASP A 395 -19.68 -8.32 -6.18
N PRO A 396 -20.79 -7.57 -6.04
CA PRO A 396 -20.82 -6.33 -5.27
C PRO A 396 -20.78 -6.51 -3.76
N ALA A 397 -20.88 -7.73 -3.23
CA ALA A 397 -20.94 -7.94 -1.79
C ALA A 397 -19.66 -7.49 -1.06
N PRO A 398 -18.44 -7.78 -1.53
CA PRO A 398 -17.22 -7.18 -0.99
C PRO A 398 -17.14 -5.69 -1.32
N ALA A 399 -16.55 -4.89 -0.42
CA ALA A 399 -16.23 -3.49 -0.71
C ALA A 399 -15.24 -3.37 -1.88
N GLY A 400 -15.26 -2.23 -2.56
CA GLY A 400 -14.39 -1.95 -3.72
C GLY A 400 -15.08 -2.19 -5.06
N ILE A 401 -14.27 -2.19 -6.13
CA ILE A 401 -14.69 -2.37 -7.54
C ILE A 401 -13.62 -3.19 -8.28
N MET A 402 -14.00 -3.86 -9.37
CA MET A 402 -13.06 -4.45 -10.34
C MET A 402 -12.52 -3.33 -11.21
N HIS A 403 -11.43 -2.70 -10.77
CA HIS A 403 -10.88 -1.51 -11.43
C HIS A 403 -9.70 -1.83 -12.34
N ASN A 404 -9.49 -3.09 -12.70
CA ASN A 404 -8.51 -3.48 -13.70
C ASN A 404 -8.84 -2.94 -15.11
N LYS A 405 -7.79 -2.73 -15.91
CA LYS A 405 -7.84 -2.39 -17.35
C LYS A 405 -6.75 -3.14 -18.11
N PHE A 406 -6.82 -4.47 -18.12
CA PHE A 406 -5.84 -5.30 -18.80
C PHE A 406 -6.47 -6.31 -19.76
N ILE A 407 -5.66 -6.76 -20.72
CA ILE A 407 -5.98 -7.92 -21.56
C ILE A 407 -4.78 -8.87 -21.55
N ILE A 408 -5.04 -10.15 -21.78
CA ILE A 408 -4.04 -11.20 -21.93
C ILE A 408 -4.33 -11.89 -23.26
N ILE A 409 -3.35 -11.86 -24.16
CA ILE A 409 -3.41 -12.55 -25.46
C ILE A 409 -2.46 -13.73 -25.38
N ASP A 410 -2.96 -14.93 -25.70
CA ASP A 410 -2.18 -16.16 -25.89
C ASP A 410 -1.15 -16.44 -24.80
N ALA A 411 -1.55 -16.45 -23.52
CA ALA A 411 -0.66 -16.47 -22.34
C ALA A 411 0.45 -17.54 -22.35
N HIS A 412 0.26 -18.63 -23.08
CA HIS A 412 1.20 -19.75 -23.19
C HIS A 412 2.01 -19.76 -24.51
N SER A 413 2.14 -18.60 -25.18
CA SER A 413 2.85 -18.46 -26.46
C SER A 413 4.09 -17.58 -26.31
N THR A 414 5.28 -18.16 -26.45
CA THR A 414 6.54 -17.39 -26.42
C THR A 414 6.56 -16.22 -27.41
N ASP A 415 5.97 -16.38 -28.61
CA ASP A 415 6.02 -15.37 -29.67
C ASP A 415 4.81 -14.41 -29.67
N ASN A 416 3.70 -14.79 -29.02
CA ASN A 416 2.44 -14.04 -29.11
C ASN A 416 1.78 -13.71 -27.77
N SER A 417 2.41 -14.05 -26.64
CA SER A 417 1.96 -13.61 -25.33
C SER A 417 2.07 -12.10 -25.23
N TRP A 418 0.93 -11.40 -25.17
CA TRP A 418 0.86 -9.95 -24.96
C TRP A 418 -0.03 -9.62 -23.76
N VAL A 419 0.43 -8.70 -22.93
CA VAL A 419 -0.38 -8.07 -21.88
C VAL A 419 -0.55 -6.59 -22.21
N MET A 420 -1.79 -6.11 -22.16
CA MET A 420 -2.10 -4.68 -22.12
C MET A 420 -2.29 -4.26 -20.66
N GLY A 421 -1.76 -3.11 -20.25
CA GLY A 421 -2.12 -2.43 -19.01
C GLY A 421 -2.27 -0.93 -19.19
N GLY A 422 -2.21 -0.19 -18.09
CA GLY A 422 -2.28 1.28 -18.04
C GLY A 422 -3.56 1.81 -17.40
N SER A 423 -3.82 3.10 -17.59
CA SER A 423 -4.86 3.83 -16.86
C SER A 423 -6.24 3.83 -17.54
N THR A 424 -6.34 3.26 -18.74
CA THR A 424 -7.39 3.59 -19.71
C THR A 424 -8.60 2.67 -19.62
N ASN A 425 -9.75 3.20 -19.19
CA ASN A 425 -11.05 2.56 -19.46
C ASN A 425 -11.43 2.68 -20.95
N TRP A 426 -12.32 1.82 -21.43
CA TRP A 426 -12.74 1.79 -22.84
C TRP A 426 -14.02 2.58 -23.11
N THR A 427 -14.21 3.69 -22.41
CA THR A 427 -15.37 4.57 -22.65
C THR A 427 -15.12 5.51 -23.83
N ASN A 428 -16.07 5.52 -24.77
CA ASN A 428 -16.07 6.36 -25.96
C ASN A 428 -17.10 7.51 -25.82
N PRO A 429 -16.72 8.79 -26.03
CA PRO A 429 -15.37 9.25 -26.40
C PRO A 429 -14.45 9.55 -25.20
N ASN A 430 -14.97 9.50 -23.96
CA ASN A 430 -14.32 10.08 -22.78
C ASN A 430 -12.92 9.53 -22.52
N ASN A 431 -12.79 8.31 -21.97
CA ASN A 431 -11.48 7.84 -21.52
C ASN A 431 -10.55 7.44 -22.68
N LEU A 432 -11.10 6.98 -23.82
CA LEU A 432 -10.29 6.60 -24.98
C LEU A 432 -9.68 7.80 -25.71
N PHE A 433 -10.40 8.93 -25.81
CA PHE A 433 -10.00 10.03 -26.71
C PHE A 433 -9.92 11.40 -26.06
N ASN A 434 -10.78 11.71 -25.08
CA ASN A 434 -10.86 13.05 -24.50
C ASN A 434 -9.97 13.20 -23.26
N ASP A 435 -10.04 12.24 -22.33
CA ASP A 435 -9.29 12.28 -21.08
C ASP A 435 -7.84 11.87 -21.34
N TYR A 436 -6.91 12.43 -20.58
CA TYR A 436 -5.49 12.14 -20.70
C TYR A 436 -5.20 10.77 -20.10
N ASN A 437 -4.73 9.85 -20.94
CA ASN A 437 -4.58 8.45 -20.60
C ASN A 437 -3.37 7.81 -21.29
N ASN A 438 -2.91 6.70 -20.72
CA ASN A 438 -1.88 5.86 -21.31
C ASN A 438 -2.34 4.40 -21.39
N ILE A 439 -1.78 3.69 -22.37
CA ILE A 439 -1.85 2.23 -22.47
C ILE A 439 -0.44 1.71 -22.71
N ILE A 440 -0.13 0.53 -22.19
CA ILE A 440 1.17 -0.12 -22.37
C ILE A 440 0.97 -1.57 -22.77
N PHE A 441 1.71 -2.01 -23.80
CA PHE A 441 1.73 -3.41 -24.24
C PHE A 441 3.08 -4.04 -23.94
N ILE A 442 3.07 -5.22 -23.33
CA ILE A 442 4.28 -5.99 -22.99
C ILE A 442 4.17 -7.36 -23.65
N GLN A 443 5.17 -7.72 -24.47
CA GLN A 443 5.27 -9.04 -25.09
C GLN A 443 6.15 -9.94 -24.24
N ASP A 444 5.54 -10.67 -23.30
CA ASP A 444 6.25 -11.59 -22.42
C ASP A 444 5.34 -12.71 -21.90
N GLU A 445 5.76 -13.96 -22.12
CA GLU A 445 5.04 -15.17 -21.69
C GLU A 445 4.97 -15.31 -20.17
N ALA A 446 6.02 -14.93 -19.43
CA ALA A 446 6.01 -15.06 -17.97
C ALA A 446 5.05 -14.05 -17.33
N ILE A 447 5.06 -12.79 -17.79
CA ILE A 447 4.09 -11.78 -17.33
C ILE A 447 2.66 -12.17 -17.73
N ALA A 448 2.44 -12.66 -18.95
CA ALA A 448 1.11 -13.10 -19.37
C ALA A 448 0.57 -14.24 -18.49
N LYS A 449 1.42 -15.19 -18.09
CA LYS A 449 1.06 -16.23 -17.12
C LYS A 449 0.75 -15.68 -15.73
N ALA A 450 1.48 -14.66 -15.26
CA ALA A 450 1.22 -14.05 -13.95
C ALA A 450 -0.14 -13.33 -13.94
N TYR A 451 -0.43 -12.52 -14.97
CA TYR A 451 -1.75 -11.93 -15.16
C TYR A 451 -2.86 -12.98 -15.33
N THR A 452 -2.55 -14.17 -15.87
CA THR A 452 -3.52 -15.26 -15.99
C THR A 452 -3.90 -15.83 -14.63
N ILE A 453 -2.96 -15.90 -13.67
CA ILE A 453 -3.27 -16.33 -12.29
C ILE A 453 -4.25 -15.36 -11.64
N GLU A 454 -3.95 -14.05 -11.68
CA GLU A 454 -4.85 -13.00 -11.17
C GLU A 454 -6.23 -13.06 -11.87
N PHE A 455 -6.25 -13.19 -13.20
CA PHE A 455 -7.49 -13.32 -13.95
C PHE A 455 -8.29 -14.55 -13.50
N ASP A 456 -7.64 -15.70 -13.33
CA ASP A 456 -8.30 -16.95 -12.96
C ASP A 456 -8.84 -16.94 -11.51
N GLU A 457 -8.20 -16.22 -10.60
CA GLU A 457 -8.71 -15.98 -9.24
C GLU A 457 -10.04 -15.22 -9.29
N MET A 458 -10.08 -14.09 -10.02
CA MET A 458 -11.31 -13.33 -10.24
C MET A 458 -12.34 -14.11 -11.05
N TRP A 459 -11.91 -14.87 -12.07
CA TRP A 459 -12.78 -15.73 -12.87
C TRP A 459 -13.44 -16.83 -12.03
N GLY A 460 -12.76 -17.27 -10.97
CA GLY A 460 -13.28 -18.17 -9.94
C GLY A 460 -14.29 -17.54 -8.98
N GLY A 461 -14.50 -16.22 -9.05
CA GLY A 461 -15.42 -15.46 -8.21
C GLY A 461 -14.78 -14.83 -6.97
N VAL A 462 -13.44 -14.76 -6.90
CA VAL A 462 -12.70 -14.20 -5.77
C VAL A 462 -12.23 -12.79 -6.12
N PHE A 463 -12.75 -11.78 -5.40
CA PHE A 463 -12.50 -10.36 -5.68
C PHE A 463 -12.14 -9.60 -4.39
N GLY A 464 -11.50 -8.45 -4.54
CA GLY A 464 -11.20 -7.52 -3.46
C GLY A 464 -10.41 -8.20 -2.33
N THR A 465 -10.82 -7.96 -1.09
CA THR A 465 -10.14 -8.46 0.13
C THR A 465 -10.13 -9.98 0.27
N HIS A 466 -10.84 -10.73 -0.58
CA HIS A 466 -10.81 -12.20 -0.56
C HIS A 466 -9.67 -12.78 -1.39
N LYS A 467 -9.00 -11.97 -2.22
CA LYS A 467 -7.85 -12.42 -2.99
C LYS A 467 -6.63 -12.64 -2.11
N VAL A 468 -5.71 -13.47 -2.60
CA VAL A 468 -4.43 -13.76 -1.93
C VAL A 468 -3.27 -13.40 -2.84
N ASP A 469 -2.14 -13.03 -2.25
CA ASP A 469 -0.90 -12.82 -3.00
C ASP A 469 -0.36 -14.16 -3.49
N ASN A 470 -0.65 -14.49 -4.75
CA ASN A 470 -0.42 -15.80 -5.36
C ASN A 470 0.37 -15.72 -6.68
N THR A 471 0.93 -14.57 -7.01
CA THR A 471 1.66 -14.33 -8.26
C THR A 471 3.15 -14.13 -8.00
N PRO A 472 4.04 -14.51 -8.93
CA PRO A 472 5.42 -14.05 -8.85
C PRO A 472 5.48 -12.55 -9.16
N HIS A 473 6.30 -11.79 -8.44
CA HIS A 473 6.38 -10.34 -8.65
C HIS A 473 7.55 -9.89 -9.50
N LYS A 474 8.64 -10.66 -9.64
CA LYS A 474 9.86 -10.23 -10.34
C LYS A 474 10.07 -10.96 -11.67
N PHE A 475 10.29 -10.19 -12.73
CA PHE A 475 10.46 -10.67 -14.10
C PHE A 475 11.63 -9.98 -14.79
N ILE A 476 12.17 -10.63 -15.82
CA ILE A 476 13.12 -10.04 -16.77
C ILE A 476 12.48 -10.02 -18.15
N VAL A 477 12.25 -8.81 -18.68
CA VAL A 477 11.56 -8.56 -19.94
C VAL A 477 12.47 -7.78 -20.86
N GLY A 478 12.93 -8.38 -21.96
CA GLY A 478 13.80 -7.70 -22.92
C GLY A 478 15.16 -7.27 -22.34
N GLY A 479 15.55 -7.83 -21.19
CA GLY A 479 16.74 -7.47 -20.43
C GLY A 479 16.50 -6.49 -19.27
N SER A 480 15.29 -5.96 -19.14
CA SER A 480 14.90 -5.01 -18.08
C SER A 480 14.16 -5.73 -16.96
N GLU A 481 14.38 -5.30 -15.71
CA GLU A 481 13.61 -5.80 -14.57
C GLU A 481 12.21 -5.19 -14.60
N VAL A 482 11.20 -6.04 -14.45
CA VAL A 482 9.78 -5.64 -14.37
C VAL A 482 9.17 -6.29 -13.16
N GLU A 483 8.47 -5.49 -12.36
CA GLU A 483 7.66 -5.95 -11.25
C GLU A 483 6.16 -5.80 -11.53
N VAL A 484 5.37 -6.76 -11.04
CA VAL A 484 3.90 -6.81 -11.20
C VAL A 484 3.26 -7.01 -9.83
N TYR A 485 2.26 -6.19 -9.51
CA TYR A 485 1.51 -6.27 -8.25
C TYR A 485 0.01 -6.06 -8.48
N PHE A 486 -0.81 -6.78 -7.73
CA PHE A 486 -2.26 -6.72 -7.74
C PHE A 486 -2.82 -6.30 -6.38
N SER A 487 -3.69 -5.31 -6.36
CA SER A 487 -4.38 -4.88 -5.13
C SER A 487 -5.70 -5.65 -4.98
N PRO A 488 -6.18 -5.87 -3.75
CA PRO A 488 -5.62 -5.41 -2.47
C PRO A 488 -4.63 -6.37 -1.80
N SER A 489 -4.33 -7.53 -2.40
CA SER A 489 -3.56 -8.61 -1.77
C SER A 489 -2.06 -8.34 -1.65
N ASP A 490 -1.45 -7.65 -2.63
CA ASP A 490 0.01 -7.67 -2.82
C ASP A 490 0.73 -6.49 -2.13
N GLN A 491 0.05 -5.77 -1.24
CA GLN A 491 0.57 -4.58 -0.53
C GLN A 491 1.14 -3.53 -1.51
N THR A 492 0.42 -3.26 -2.59
CA THR A 492 0.87 -2.45 -3.72
C THR A 492 1.41 -1.08 -3.31
N THR A 493 0.79 -0.44 -2.31
CA THR A 493 1.24 0.85 -1.80
C THR A 493 2.64 0.78 -1.18
N ASN A 494 2.98 -0.30 -0.48
CA ASN A 494 4.33 -0.48 0.04
C ASN A 494 5.37 -0.58 -1.09
N GLN A 495 5.01 -1.20 -2.23
CA GLN A 495 5.91 -1.30 -3.39
C GLN A 495 6.07 0.05 -4.09
N ILE A 496 4.99 0.83 -4.21
CA ILE A 496 5.06 2.23 -4.66
C ILE A 496 5.99 3.03 -3.72
N ASN A 497 5.86 2.83 -2.41
CA ASN A 497 6.68 3.52 -1.43
C ASN A 497 8.17 3.20 -1.61
N LYS A 498 8.54 1.94 -1.87
CA LYS A 498 9.93 1.55 -2.16
C LYS A 498 10.51 2.24 -3.39
N VAL A 499 9.70 2.50 -4.43
CA VAL A 499 10.14 3.28 -5.60
C VAL A 499 10.43 4.73 -5.22
N ILE A 500 9.56 5.35 -4.42
CA ILE A 500 9.80 6.71 -3.92
C ILE A 500 11.07 6.73 -3.04
N GLU A 501 11.21 5.73 -2.17
CA GLU A 501 12.39 5.52 -1.33
C GLU A 501 13.66 5.15 -2.10
N SER A 502 13.60 4.84 -3.40
CA SER A 502 14.80 4.58 -4.22
C SER A 502 15.25 5.78 -5.05
N VAL A 503 14.46 6.86 -5.11
CA VAL A 503 14.78 8.07 -5.91
C VAL A 503 16.11 8.70 -5.51
N ASP A 504 17.03 8.85 -6.45
CA ASP A 504 18.31 9.51 -6.20
C ASP A 504 18.28 11.00 -6.56
N TYR A 505 17.56 11.40 -7.62
CA TYR A 505 17.64 12.75 -8.18
C TYR A 505 16.29 13.36 -8.57
N THR A 506 15.47 12.68 -9.36
CA THR A 506 14.21 13.24 -9.87
C THR A 506 13.06 12.27 -9.69
N PHE A 507 11.91 12.80 -9.28
CA PHE A 507 10.67 12.06 -9.22
C PHE A 507 9.53 12.88 -9.82
N GLU A 508 8.91 12.37 -10.87
CA GLU A 508 7.78 12.98 -11.54
C GLU A 508 6.56 12.07 -11.41
N PHE A 509 5.41 12.57 -10.96
CA PHE A 509 4.19 11.77 -10.90
C PHE A 509 2.96 12.47 -11.47
N GLY A 510 2.13 11.70 -12.16
CA GLY A 510 0.88 12.15 -12.76
C GLY A 510 -0.27 11.25 -12.34
N LEU A 511 -1.17 11.77 -11.50
CA LEU A 511 -2.20 10.99 -10.84
C LEU A 511 -3.59 11.63 -11.00
N LEU A 512 -4.60 10.78 -11.21
CA LEU A 512 -6.00 11.17 -11.07
C LEU A 512 -6.34 11.53 -9.62
N SER A 513 -6.05 10.63 -8.68
CA SER A 513 -6.40 10.78 -7.26
C SER A 513 -5.27 10.27 -6.36
N PHE A 514 -5.03 10.99 -5.26
CA PHE A 514 -3.98 10.69 -4.30
C PHE A 514 -4.44 11.05 -2.88
N THR A 515 -4.66 10.03 -2.03
CA THR A 515 -5.16 10.16 -0.64
C THR A 515 -4.39 9.28 0.36
N ARG A 516 -3.13 8.95 0.07
CA ARG A 516 -2.29 8.06 0.90
C ARG A 516 -1.24 8.87 1.65
N ASP A 517 -1.52 9.12 2.92
CA ASP A 517 -0.67 9.92 3.82
C ASP A 517 0.77 9.38 3.90
N ASP A 518 0.95 8.06 3.89
CA ASP A 518 2.26 7.39 3.96
C ASP A 518 3.11 7.67 2.72
N LEU A 519 2.55 7.53 1.52
CA LEU A 519 3.25 7.90 0.28
C LEU A 519 3.56 9.39 0.23
N ALA A 520 2.62 10.24 0.65
CA ALA A 520 2.84 11.69 0.66
C ALA A 520 3.95 12.09 1.63
N GLN A 521 4.02 11.45 2.80
CA GLN A 521 5.07 11.66 3.77
C GLN A 521 6.44 11.26 3.21
N THR A 522 6.55 10.09 2.57
CA THR A 522 7.80 9.65 1.91
C THR A 522 8.23 10.62 0.80
N ILE A 523 7.28 11.13 0.00
CA ILE A 523 7.58 12.16 -1.01
C ILE A 523 8.12 13.44 -0.37
N ILE A 524 7.51 13.92 0.71
CA ILE A 524 7.97 15.11 1.42
C ILE A 524 9.39 14.90 1.97
N ASP A 525 9.63 13.74 2.58
CA ASP A 525 10.92 13.40 3.16
C ASP A 525 12.01 13.24 2.09
N ARG A 526 11.67 12.64 0.93
CA ARG A 526 12.58 12.52 -0.21
C ARG A 526 12.85 13.87 -0.87
N ASP A 527 11.84 14.70 -1.14
CA ASP A 527 12.07 16.05 -1.66
C ASP A 527 12.91 16.89 -0.69
N ALA A 528 12.78 16.69 0.62
CA ALA A 528 13.63 17.37 1.59
C ALA A 528 15.12 16.98 1.52
N GLN A 529 15.52 15.95 0.77
CA GLN A 529 16.92 15.56 0.62
C GLN A 529 17.67 16.45 -0.38
N PHE A 530 18.97 16.62 -0.15
CA PHE A 530 19.80 17.43 -1.02
C PHE A 530 19.96 16.77 -2.39
N GLY A 531 19.68 17.52 -3.47
CA GLY A 531 19.85 17.02 -4.84
C GLY A 531 18.62 16.32 -5.41
N VAL A 532 17.60 16.04 -4.59
CA VAL A 532 16.32 15.47 -5.02
C VAL A 532 15.34 16.59 -5.42
N ASN A 533 14.69 16.41 -6.57
CA ASN A 533 13.65 17.28 -7.09
C ASN A 533 12.40 16.47 -7.41
N ILE A 534 11.30 16.78 -6.72
CA ILE A 534 10.02 16.12 -6.97
C ILE A 534 9.00 17.07 -7.58
N ARG A 535 8.31 16.59 -8.62
CA ARG A 535 7.24 17.30 -9.35
C ARG A 535 6.00 16.42 -9.48
N GLY A 536 4.83 16.99 -9.24
CA GLY A 536 3.57 16.25 -9.28
C GLY A 536 2.44 16.97 -9.99
N ILE A 537 1.65 16.22 -10.77
CA ILE A 537 0.37 16.66 -11.34
C ILE A 537 -0.75 15.82 -10.72
N ILE A 538 -1.76 16.49 -10.14
CA ILE A 538 -2.95 15.83 -9.58
C ILE A 538 -4.21 16.45 -10.20
N GLU A 539 -5.15 15.61 -10.64
CA GLU A 539 -6.48 16.05 -11.08
C GLU A 539 -7.38 16.37 -9.87
N ASP A 540 -7.62 15.39 -9.00
CA ASP A 540 -8.58 15.51 -7.90
C ASP A 540 -7.94 16.15 -6.65
N GLU A 541 -7.70 17.46 -6.71
CA GLU A 541 -7.04 18.19 -5.62
C GLU A 541 -7.94 18.47 -4.40
N ASN A 542 -9.27 18.41 -4.55
CA ASN A 542 -10.24 18.91 -3.56
C ASN A 542 -11.11 17.84 -2.91
N SER A 543 -10.94 16.56 -3.27
CA SER A 543 -11.58 15.48 -2.53
C SER A 543 -11.09 15.43 -1.09
N THR A 544 -11.96 14.91 -0.22
CA THR A 544 -11.61 14.75 1.20
C THR A 544 -10.45 13.76 1.32
N GLY A 545 -9.36 14.19 1.95
CA GLY A 545 -8.14 13.40 2.06
C GLY A 545 -7.15 13.55 0.88
N SER A 546 -7.41 14.45 -0.08
CA SER A 546 -6.45 14.74 -1.14
C SER A 546 -5.11 15.26 -0.58
N GLU A 547 -4.02 14.68 -1.08
CA GLU A 547 -2.65 15.01 -0.69
C GLU A 547 -2.08 16.25 -1.39
N PHE A 548 -2.79 16.83 -2.37
CA PHE A 548 -2.29 17.97 -3.14
C PHE A 548 -1.87 19.15 -2.26
N ALA A 549 -2.76 19.59 -1.37
CA ALA A 549 -2.50 20.72 -0.50
C ALA A 549 -1.40 20.41 0.53
N ASN A 550 -1.35 19.18 1.04
CA ASN A 550 -0.32 18.75 1.98
C ASN A 550 1.08 18.81 1.33
N LEU A 551 1.24 18.17 0.18
CA LEU A 551 2.48 18.16 -0.61
C LEU A 551 2.93 19.58 -0.98
N GLN A 552 2.01 20.40 -1.51
CA GLN A 552 2.31 21.78 -1.90
C GLN A 552 2.73 22.64 -0.70
N SER A 553 2.03 22.51 0.44
CA SER A 553 2.35 23.27 1.65
C SER A 553 3.70 22.90 2.26
N ASN A 554 4.16 21.66 2.05
CA ASN A 554 5.47 21.16 2.45
C ASN A 554 6.58 21.42 1.43
N GLY A 555 6.28 22.08 0.31
CA GLY A 555 7.27 22.59 -0.64
C GLY A 555 7.52 21.75 -1.88
N VAL A 556 6.80 20.63 -2.04
CA VAL A 556 6.83 19.81 -3.26
C VAL A 556 6.27 20.62 -4.43
N ASN A 557 6.88 20.51 -5.61
CA ASN A 557 6.45 21.28 -6.77
C ASN A 557 5.20 20.64 -7.39
N MET A 558 4.03 21.18 -7.07
CA MET A 558 2.74 20.61 -7.48
C MET A 558 2.03 21.50 -8.49
N ARG A 559 1.42 20.87 -9.51
CA ARG A 559 0.46 21.50 -10.44
C ARG A 559 -0.86 20.78 -10.41
N SER A 560 -1.93 21.57 -10.39
CA SER A 560 -3.29 21.04 -10.47
C SER A 560 -3.71 20.93 -11.93
N HIS A 561 -4.33 19.81 -12.29
CA HIS A 561 -5.06 19.70 -13.55
C HIS A 561 -6.57 20.01 -13.37
N MET A 562 -7.05 20.19 -12.13
CA MET A 562 -8.45 20.43 -11.85
C MET A 562 -8.97 21.66 -12.60
N GLY A 563 -10.08 21.48 -13.33
CA GLY A 563 -10.72 22.56 -14.09
C GLY A 563 -10.13 22.80 -15.48
N VAL A 564 -9.13 22.03 -15.91
CA VAL A 564 -8.74 21.88 -17.30
C VAL A 564 -9.78 21.01 -18.02
N SER A 565 -9.93 21.18 -19.34
CA SER A 565 -10.88 20.39 -20.12
C SER A 565 -10.46 18.92 -20.17
N ASN A 566 -11.41 18.02 -19.93
CA ASN A 566 -11.23 16.57 -19.81
C ASN A 566 -10.36 16.18 -18.61
N SER A 567 -10.54 14.96 -18.09
CA SER A 567 -9.85 14.55 -16.88
C SER A 567 -8.42 14.11 -17.15
N PHE A 568 -7.50 14.48 -16.27
CA PHE A 568 -6.17 13.89 -16.22
C PHE A 568 -6.25 12.53 -15.52
N HIS A 569 -6.47 11.49 -16.33
CA HIS A 569 -6.81 10.15 -15.86
C HIS A 569 -5.58 9.22 -15.76
N HIS A 570 -4.38 9.75 -15.87
CA HIS A 570 -3.14 8.99 -15.69
C HIS A 570 -3.00 8.42 -14.27
N LYS A 571 -2.22 7.34 -14.17
CA LYS A 571 -1.64 6.79 -12.95
C LYS A 571 -0.23 6.36 -13.30
N TYR A 572 0.73 7.27 -13.17
CA TYR A 572 2.13 6.91 -13.34
C TYR A 572 3.05 7.73 -12.44
N ALA A 573 4.24 7.19 -12.19
CA ALA A 573 5.36 7.92 -11.60
C ALA A 573 6.68 7.51 -12.25
N ILE A 574 7.61 8.44 -12.35
CA ILE A 574 8.88 8.29 -13.05
C ILE A 574 9.98 8.65 -12.06
N ALA A 575 10.94 7.75 -11.86
CA ALA A 575 12.15 8.02 -11.10
C ALA A 575 13.34 8.13 -12.07
N ASP A 576 14.14 9.18 -11.91
CA ASP A 576 15.49 9.30 -12.48
C ASP A 576 15.62 9.05 -14.01
N ALA A 577 14.59 9.34 -14.80
CA ALA A 577 14.44 8.98 -16.23
C ALA A 577 15.65 9.26 -17.13
N ASN A 578 16.50 10.23 -16.78
CA ASN A 578 17.64 10.68 -17.59
C ASN A 578 18.99 10.58 -16.85
N ILE A 579 19.06 9.79 -15.79
CA ILE A 579 20.26 9.69 -14.97
C ILE A 579 20.91 8.31 -15.14
N ALA A 580 21.91 8.24 -16.03
CA ALA A 580 22.61 6.99 -16.35
C ALA A 580 23.38 6.35 -15.16
N GLY A 581 23.54 7.07 -14.05
CA GLY A 581 24.23 6.60 -12.85
C GLY A 581 23.32 6.10 -11.73
N SER A 582 22.00 6.16 -11.91
CA SER A 582 20.99 5.62 -10.98
C SER A 582 20.18 4.51 -11.65
N ASP A 583 19.05 4.15 -11.05
CA ASP A 583 18.09 3.17 -11.57
C ASP A 583 16.82 3.89 -12.06
N PRO A 584 16.68 4.16 -13.37
CA PRO A 584 15.49 4.82 -13.91
C PRO A 584 14.27 3.90 -13.90
N ILE A 585 13.18 4.35 -13.29
CA ILE A 585 11.96 3.56 -13.08
C ILE A 585 10.76 4.26 -13.67
N ILE A 586 9.84 3.49 -14.25
CA ILE A 586 8.46 3.91 -14.53
C ILE A 586 7.50 2.99 -13.80
N LEU A 587 6.62 3.59 -13.02
CA LEU A 587 5.47 2.97 -12.41
C LEU A 587 4.21 3.34 -13.19
N THR A 588 3.36 2.39 -13.55
CA THR A 588 2.03 2.69 -14.11
C THR A 588 1.04 1.55 -13.87
N GLY A 589 -0.25 1.79 -14.10
CA GLY A 589 -1.29 0.78 -13.92
C GLY A 589 -2.67 1.41 -13.78
N SER A 590 -3.57 0.68 -13.14
CA SER A 590 -4.92 1.16 -12.83
C SER A 590 -5.04 1.78 -11.43
N HIS A 591 -4.13 1.44 -10.53
CA HIS A 591 -4.12 1.79 -9.11
C HIS A 591 -3.99 3.31 -8.87
N ASN A 592 -5.05 3.93 -8.35
CA ASN A 592 -4.96 5.27 -7.75
C ASN A 592 -4.22 5.18 -6.42
N TRP A 593 -3.44 6.19 -6.04
CA TRP A 593 -2.72 6.20 -4.76
C TRP A 593 -3.68 6.53 -3.60
N SER A 594 -4.60 5.62 -3.30
CA SER A 594 -5.75 5.85 -2.41
C SER A 594 -6.00 4.66 -1.48
N ASN A 595 -6.67 4.91 -0.35
CA ASN A 595 -7.03 3.83 0.58
C ASN A 595 -7.96 2.80 -0.03
N ASN A 596 -8.85 3.20 -0.94
CA ASN A 596 -9.77 2.27 -1.57
C ASN A 596 -9.06 1.33 -2.57
N ALA A 597 -8.09 1.84 -3.31
CA ALA A 597 -7.29 1.03 -4.23
C ALA A 597 -6.43 0.00 -3.49
N GLU A 598 -5.82 0.39 -2.36
CA GLU A 598 -5.02 -0.55 -1.56
C GLU A 598 -5.87 -1.60 -0.86
N ASN A 599 -7.00 -1.23 -0.27
CA ASN A 599 -7.68 -2.09 0.69
C ASN A 599 -8.91 -2.80 0.13
N ASN A 600 -9.47 -2.38 -1.00
CA ASN A 600 -10.77 -2.89 -1.46
C ASN A 600 -10.81 -3.25 -2.95
N SER A 601 -10.31 -2.38 -3.82
CA SER A 601 -10.48 -2.54 -5.27
C SER A 601 -9.47 -3.50 -5.90
N ASP A 602 -9.92 -4.23 -6.92
CA ASP A 602 -9.05 -5.01 -7.77
C ASP A 602 -8.32 -4.09 -8.76
N GLU A 603 -7.01 -4.01 -8.63
CA GLU A 603 -6.14 -3.12 -9.41
C GLU A 603 -4.86 -3.85 -9.82
N ASN A 604 -4.16 -3.33 -10.84
CA ASN A 604 -2.83 -3.82 -11.20
C ASN A 604 -1.84 -2.65 -11.31
N THR A 605 -0.58 -2.93 -10.96
CA THR A 605 0.55 -2.01 -11.02
C THR A 605 1.77 -2.70 -11.64
N LEU A 606 2.41 -1.99 -12.57
CA LEU A 606 3.66 -2.35 -13.21
C LEU A 606 4.75 -1.38 -12.72
N ILE A 607 5.92 -1.92 -12.37
CA ILE A 607 7.14 -1.16 -12.08
C ILE A 607 8.21 -1.65 -13.04
N ILE A 608 8.76 -0.77 -13.88
CA ILE A 608 9.69 -1.14 -14.96
C ILE A 608 10.98 -0.36 -14.76
N HIS A 609 12.08 -1.10 -14.58
CA HIS A 609 13.43 -0.57 -14.42
C HIS A 609 14.08 -0.43 -15.80
N ASP A 610 13.74 0.65 -16.50
CA ASP A 610 14.21 0.92 -17.87
C ASP A 610 14.25 2.42 -18.18
N GLY A 611 15.46 2.95 -18.42
CA GLY A 611 15.66 4.37 -18.74
C GLY A 611 15.04 4.83 -20.06
N THR A 612 14.84 3.92 -21.02
CA THR A 612 14.16 4.26 -22.28
C THR A 612 12.67 4.43 -22.03
N ILE A 613 12.04 3.49 -21.33
CA ILE A 613 10.60 3.56 -21.02
C ILE A 613 10.32 4.73 -20.06
N ALA A 614 11.17 4.94 -19.06
CA ALA A 614 11.06 6.10 -18.17
C ALA A 614 11.15 7.44 -18.94
N ASN A 615 12.08 7.57 -19.90
CA ASN A 615 12.17 8.76 -20.75
C ASN A 615 10.96 8.95 -21.68
N ILE A 616 10.36 7.87 -22.19
CA ILE A 616 9.11 7.94 -22.98
C ILE A 616 7.99 8.57 -22.16
N TYR A 617 7.83 8.18 -20.89
CA TYR A 617 6.85 8.82 -20.00
C TYR A 617 7.23 10.25 -19.61
N LEU A 618 8.52 10.55 -19.47
CA LEU A 618 8.97 11.92 -19.22
C LEU A 618 8.56 12.89 -20.34
N GLN A 619 8.63 12.45 -21.60
CA GLN A 619 8.17 13.26 -22.75
C GLN A 619 6.67 13.59 -22.67
N GLU A 620 5.86 12.70 -22.11
CA GLU A 620 4.45 12.98 -21.83
C GLU A 620 4.29 13.93 -20.64
N PHE A 621 4.96 13.63 -19.52
CA PHE A 621 4.89 14.43 -18.31
C PHE A 621 5.29 15.89 -18.56
N GLU A 622 6.42 16.13 -19.24
CA GLU A 622 6.93 17.48 -19.50
C GLU A 622 5.98 18.29 -20.39
N LYS A 623 5.26 17.61 -21.29
CA LYS A 623 4.23 18.26 -22.10
C LYS A 623 3.06 18.76 -21.23
N ARG A 624 2.52 17.89 -20.36
CA ARG A 624 1.43 18.23 -19.43
C ARG A 624 1.87 19.30 -18.46
N TRP A 625 3.08 19.13 -17.93
CA TRP A 625 3.72 20.07 -17.06
C TRP A 625 3.72 21.44 -17.72
N ALA A 626 4.32 21.60 -18.90
CA ALA A 626 4.35 22.87 -19.63
C ALA A 626 2.96 23.48 -19.89
N GLU A 627 1.96 22.68 -20.26
CA GLU A 627 0.58 23.14 -20.49
C GLU A 627 -0.05 23.79 -19.24
N LEU A 628 0.20 23.22 -18.06
CA LEU A 628 -0.25 23.76 -16.78
C LEU A 628 0.57 24.97 -16.29
N GLY A 629 1.62 25.36 -17.01
CA GLY A 629 2.50 26.48 -16.68
C GLY A 629 2.06 27.85 -17.21
N GLY A 630 1.06 27.90 -18.09
CA GLY A 630 0.55 29.14 -18.73
C GLY A 630 0.90 29.27 -20.24
N PRO A 631 0.21 30.15 -21.00
CA PRO A 631 0.26 30.16 -22.48
C PRO A 631 1.60 30.66 -23.08
N PRO A 632 1.95 30.28 -24.34
CA PRO A 632 3.23 30.60 -25.01
C PRO A 632 3.49 32.08 -25.36
N ASN A 633 2.78 33.03 -24.74
CA ASN A 633 3.00 34.47 -24.93
C ASN A 633 3.53 35.18 -23.68
N SER A 634 3.94 34.44 -22.64
CA SER A 634 4.99 34.90 -21.73
C SER A 634 6.34 34.49 -22.34
N LEU A 635 6.92 35.38 -23.15
CA LEU A 635 8.37 35.38 -23.33
C LEU A 635 9.02 35.25 -21.95
N ASP A 636 9.97 34.33 -21.81
CA ASP A 636 11.01 34.37 -20.78
C ASP A 636 10.54 34.38 -19.31
N GLU A 637 9.97 33.26 -18.85
CA GLU A 637 10.09 32.87 -17.44
C GLU A 637 10.75 31.47 -17.35
N LEU A 638 12.00 31.26 -17.78
CA LEU A 638 13.17 31.53 -16.91
C LEU A 638 12.86 32.70 -15.99
N ILE A 639 12.07 32.45 -14.92
CA ILE A 639 11.80 33.46 -13.92
C ILE A 639 13.19 33.95 -13.50
N ASP A 640 13.46 35.22 -13.77
CA ASP A 640 14.54 35.95 -13.14
C ASP A 640 14.11 36.04 -11.66
N ILE A 641 14.20 34.91 -10.94
CA ILE A 641 13.96 34.86 -9.52
C ILE A 641 15.10 35.69 -8.98
N GLU A 642 14.80 36.92 -8.57
CA GLU A 642 15.74 37.79 -7.85
C GLU A 642 16.00 37.17 -6.48
N LEU A 643 16.73 36.05 -6.49
CA LEU A 643 17.14 35.31 -5.32
C LEU A 643 18.58 35.66 -5.01
N LEU A 644 18.74 36.53 -4.01
CA LEU A 644 20.04 37.00 -3.54
C LEU A 644 20.36 36.34 -2.22
N VAL A 645 21.51 35.67 -2.17
CA VAL A 645 22.06 35.07 -0.96
C VAL A 645 23.31 35.85 -0.60
N PHE A 646 23.25 36.64 0.47
CA PHE A 646 24.30 37.60 0.79
C PHE A 646 24.46 37.83 2.31
N PRO A 647 25.67 38.20 2.79
CA PRO A 647 26.92 38.09 2.06
C PRO A 647 27.24 36.62 1.73
N ASN A 648 27.91 36.38 0.61
CA ASN A 648 28.38 35.06 0.19
C ASN A 648 29.65 35.24 -0.65
N PRO A 649 30.86 34.99 -0.12
CA PRO A 649 31.15 34.37 1.18
C PRO A 649 30.71 35.20 2.42
N SER A 650 30.56 34.55 3.58
CA SER A 650 30.15 35.18 4.85
C SER A 650 30.96 34.68 6.05
N PHE A 651 31.06 35.47 7.13
CA PHE A 651 31.59 35.06 8.43
C PHE A 651 30.49 34.49 9.35
N GLY A 652 29.65 33.62 8.78
CA GLY A 652 28.64 32.87 9.53
C GLY A 652 27.23 33.46 9.55
N LYS A 653 26.95 34.54 8.81
CA LYS A 653 25.57 35.09 8.69
C LYS A 653 25.18 35.31 7.24
N VAL A 654 24.12 34.64 6.79
CA VAL A 654 23.64 34.74 5.41
C VAL A 654 22.18 35.14 5.41
N THR A 655 21.83 36.13 4.59
CA THR A 655 20.46 36.54 4.33
C THR A 655 20.04 36.09 2.93
N VAL A 656 18.85 35.50 2.84
CA VAL A 656 18.20 35.17 1.57
C VAL A 656 17.11 36.19 1.28
N LYS A 657 17.21 36.87 0.14
CA LYS A 657 16.14 37.72 -0.39
C LYS A 657 15.57 37.06 -1.63
N SER A 658 14.25 37.09 -1.76
CA SER A 658 13.52 36.67 -2.95
C SER A 658 12.37 37.64 -3.20
N ASN A 659 12.01 37.81 -4.48
CA ASN A 659 10.75 38.44 -4.89
C ASN A 659 9.53 37.53 -4.68
N LEU A 660 9.74 36.25 -4.37
CA LEU A 660 8.71 35.28 -3.99
C LEU A 660 8.66 35.13 -2.46
N LYS A 661 7.48 34.77 -1.95
CA LYS A 661 7.36 34.39 -0.54
C LYS A 661 8.18 33.12 -0.29
N ILE A 662 9.20 33.24 0.58
CA ILE A 662 9.98 32.09 1.07
C ILE A 662 9.19 31.42 2.18
N SER A 663 8.87 30.14 2.02
CA SER A 663 8.20 29.33 3.03
C SER A 663 9.18 28.72 4.01
N LYS A 664 10.32 28.20 3.51
CA LYS A 664 11.32 27.49 4.32
C LYS A 664 12.69 27.51 3.64
N ILE A 665 13.76 27.44 4.44
CA ILE A 665 15.13 27.27 3.93
C ILE A 665 15.79 26.10 4.66
N ASN A 666 16.25 25.11 3.92
CA ASN A 666 17.00 23.97 4.44
C ASN A 666 18.50 24.15 4.15
N LEU A 667 19.34 24.01 5.17
CA LEU A 667 20.80 24.10 5.09
C LEU A 667 21.41 22.70 5.06
N TYR A 668 22.27 22.45 4.09
CA TYR A 668 22.95 21.17 3.88
C TYR A 668 24.47 21.34 3.91
N ALA A 669 25.15 20.34 4.46
CA ALA A 669 26.59 20.17 4.28
C ALA A 669 26.93 19.81 2.83
N VAL A 670 28.23 19.87 2.49
CA VAL A 670 28.71 19.57 1.12
C VAL A 670 28.46 18.12 0.69
N ASP A 671 28.30 17.21 1.65
CA ASP A 671 27.97 15.80 1.44
C ASP A 671 26.44 15.55 1.36
N GLY A 672 25.63 16.62 1.34
CA GLY A 672 24.17 16.55 1.23
C GLY A 672 23.45 16.33 2.55
N LYS A 673 24.14 16.20 3.69
CA LYS A 673 23.50 16.03 5.00
C LYS A 673 22.74 17.31 5.39
N LEU A 674 21.44 17.18 5.69
CA LEU A 674 20.64 18.26 6.27
C LEU A 674 21.20 18.62 7.66
N LEU A 675 21.55 19.89 7.85
CA LEU A 675 22.08 20.42 9.11
C LEU A 675 20.99 21.11 9.93
N SER A 676 20.18 21.94 9.28
CA SER A 676 19.18 22.78 9.92
C SER A 676 18.09 23.20 8.92
N ALA A 677 16.89 23.51 9.41
CA ALA A 677 15.83 24.16 8.66
C ALA A 677 15.46 25.50 9.31
N TYR A 678 15.10 26.50 8.50
CA TYR A 678 14.83 27.87 8.94
C TYR A 678 13.52 28.37 8.32
N ASP A 679 12.63 28.90 9.17
CA ASP A 679 11.42 29.65 8.75
C ASP A 679 11.70 31.16 8.57
N SER A 680 12.99 31.53 8.69
CA SER A 680 13.47 32.90 8.59
C SER A 680 14.45 33.03 7.44
N THR A 681 14.50 34.21 6.83
CA THR A 681 15.44 34.50 5.75
C THR A 681 16.88 34.74 6.20
N ASN A 682 17.14 34.77 7.51
CA ASN A 682 18.47 34.93 8.07
C ASN A 682 18.97 33.59 8.65
N ILE A 683 20.16 33.19 8.23
CA ILE A 683 20.78 31.90 8.52
C ILE A 683 22.10 32.18 9.24
N ASP A 684 22.22 31.69 10.48
CA ASP A 684 23.46 31.73 11.24
C ASP A 684 24.17 30.35 11.13
N ILE A 685 25.46 30.35 10.77
CA ILE A 685 26.30 29.16 10.55
C ILE A 685 27.63 29.36 11.29
N ASN A 686 27.92 28.47 12.24
CA ASN A 686 29.00 28.68 13.21
C ASN A 686 30.33 28.00 12.84
N SER A 687 30.44 27.43 11.64
CA SER A 687 31.64 26.68 11.23
C SER A 687 32.04 27.02 9.80
N PRO A 688 33.33 27.34 9.54
CA PRO A 688 33.82 27.54 8.18
C PRO A 688 33.58 26.31 7.31
N GLY A 689 33.22 26.53 6.05
CA GLY A 689 32.91 25.44 5.14
C GLY A 689 32.10 25.87 3.91
N ILE A 690 31.91 24.92 3.01
CA ILE A 690 30.97 25.04 1.89
C ILE A 690 29.67 24.36 2.31
N TYR A 691 28.57 25.06 2.14
CA TYR A 691 27.23 24.55 2.38
C TYR A 691 26.34 24.83 1.18
N PHE A 692 25.20 24.16 1.14
CA PHE A 692 24.14 24.46 0.19
C PHE A 692 22.85 24.80 0.94
N ILE A 693 22.04 25.67 0.37
CA ILE A 693 20.72 25.98 0.90
C ILE A 693 19.66 25.64 -0.17
N LYS A 694 18.66 24.84 0.20
CA LYS A 694 17.42 24.65 -0.58
C LYS A 694 16.40 25.66 -0.07
N ILE A 695 15.99 26.58 -0.93
CA ILE A 695 15.09 27.69 -0.62
C ILE A 695 13.75 27.36 -1.24
N ILE A 696 12.75 27.17 -0.40
CA ILE A 696 11.41 26.78 -0.78
C ILE A 696 10.55 28.04 -0.86
N THR A 697 9.84 28.21 -1.96
CA THR A 697 8.98 29.35 -2.24
C THR A 697 7.58 28.89 -2.63
N GLU A 698 6.64 29.83 -2.70
CA GLU A 698 5.28 29.57 -3.19
C GLU A 698 5.19 29.10 -4.66
N LYS A 699 6.30 29.13 -5.42
CA LYS A 699 6.38 28.63 -6.80
C LYS A 699 7.35 27.45 -6.98
N GLY A 700 7.85 26.85 -5.90
CA GLY A 700 8.80 25.74 -5.92
C GLY A 700 10.12 26.04 -5.21
N ALA A 701 11.11 25.14 -5.35
CA ALA A 701 12.38 25.19 -4.62
C ALA A 701 13.60 25.46 -5.51
N LEU A 702 14.62 26.12 -4.94
CA LEU A 702 15.90 26.44 -5.59
C LEU A 702 17.08 26.09 -4.68
N ILE A 703 18.20 25.65 -5.25
CA ILE A 703 19.44 25.38 -4.50
C ILE A 703 20.48 26.48 -4.77
N LYS A 704 21.12 27.00 -3.71
CA LYS A 704 22.27 27.91 -3.80
C LYS A 704 23.43 27.43 -2.93
N LYS A 705 24.65 27.57 -3.45
CA LYS A 705 25.90 27.35 -2.70
C LYS A 705 26.19 28.58 -1.82
N ILE A 706 26.62 28.34 -0.59
CA ILE A 706 27.13 29.36 0.32
C ILE A 706 28.52 28.97 0.86
N ILE A 707 29.36 29.96 1.08
CA ILE A 707 30.72 29.79 1.60
C ILE A 707 30.83 30.53 2.93
N ILE A 708 31.21 29.83 4.00
CA ILE A 708 31.49 30.41 5.31
C ILE A 708 32.99 30.40 5.55
N GLU A 709 33.56 31.58 5.83
CA GLU A 709 35.00 31.80 6.06
C GLU A 709 35.37 31.79 7.55
#